data_AF-A0A9W7ZP92-F1
#
_entry.id   AF-A0A9W7ZP92-F1
#
_cell.length_a   1.000
_cell.length_b   1.000
_cell.length_c   1.000
_cell.angle_alpha   90.00
_cell.angle_beta   90.00
_cell.angle_gamma   90.00
#
_symmetry.space_group_name_H-M   'P 1'
#
loop_
_entity.id
_entity.type
_entity.pdbx_description
1 polymer ?
#
loop_
_entity_poly.entity_id
_entity_poly.type
_entity_poly.pdbx_seq_one_letter_code
_entity_poly.pdbx_strand_id
1 'polypeptide(L)'
;MLTSAIVIQGKKFVSNMARRVLRPRPGLEVTVEHSNDGKPLKLTATTADGFKAVEITLLENNRISFVINHLAAGRTCPLNLLFQYVPEKPFALIHEVMEGSNDRVKEFYLKVWFGDEVSSDIIKIDDMHYKFTYKGQEVSRKDIVKFCQTVGNQSERYVDRNQEFVYAPMDFAIRVGWVPIIQAIFPKFLNGNILNLVHLSNGFRMVEGAEPLRSGQVVDTVVKITGITNIPAGKRVDVIGTLLRDGKPVIEVKSAFLYRGEFNDYDLTFQTTQETPIEVTYATTKSIAVLQSKEWFVPHSNTHHELVPGSKLVFRLNTKTKFRDAKYFSSITTTGKVFMQVSTKQYEEIAVVDYESGDSLGNPVIEYLNRVGNPIEQAHYFENGGYSVMPSSSQLSSVVHAPSSNEAYSLISGDLNPIHTNPFLSDYADLPGTITHGMWTSASTRKFVETFAAENHPERIASYEVDFMGMVLPGDRLETKLFHVGMKNGRKLIRVETFNQNGEKVLQGFAEVDQPLTGYTFTGQGSQEQGMGMDLYAKSDVARTIWDAADSHMLKAYGFSIIDIVRNNPKEKTIHFGGPKGKEMRDNYRSMTYDTVDASGSVKSLPLFPEITETSSFYTFKSPNGLLSSTQFTQPALLLFELAAFSDMQAKQLIQQGAPFAGHSLGEYGALSAVGKFVPVESVVEIGFYRGMTMQVAVERDEQNRSQYGMVAANPARVGGGFNEEALKYVVDSIRHHTKGLLEIVNYNVENWQYVVSGELRLLSVLGDVLSFLNMQKIHLSKLILEVPMEQVQEKLAEIISNCVEKADKDVEQEGFLKLKPGKATIPLPGIDVPFHSTFLLPGVGPFRNFLMRKMNISDIDVSRLRSYYIPNLTARPFDITKDYFQEVFDLTQSTRVSKVLRDWDDEKVKSPSEQQRLAYILLVE
;
A
#
# COMPACT_ATOMS: atom_id res chain seq x y z
N MET A 1 -34.40 -31.50 -41.71
CA MET A 1 -33.63 -30.95 -40.57
C MET A 1 -32.61 -31.95 -40.04
N LEU A 2 -33.00 -33.10 -39.47
CA LEU A 2 -32.06 -34.01 -38.77
C LEU A 2 -31.02 -34.71 -39.66
N THR A 3 -31.36 -34.98 -40.92
CA THR A 3 -30.51 -35.77 -41.83
C THR A 3 -29.50 -34.93 -42.60
N SER A 4 -29.67 -33.62 -42.72
CA SER A 4 -28.67 -32.76 -43.36
C SER A 4 -27.38 -32.75 -42.53
N ALA A 5 -26.21 -32.92 -43.15
CA ALA A 5 -24.93 -32.79 -42.43
C ALA A 5 -24.57 -31.32 -42.18
N ILE A 6 -25.03 -30.44 -43.07
CA ILE A 6 -24.71 -29.01 -43.08
C ILE A 6 -25.96 -28.14 -42.99
N VAL A 7 -25.79 -26.95 -42.44
CA VAL A 7 -26.75 -25.85 -42.48
C VAL A 7 -26.02 -24.64 -43.08
N ILE A 8 -26.73 -23.85 -43.89
CA ILE A 8 -26.19 -22.60 -44.44
C ILE A 8 -26.54 -21.45 -43.50
N GLN A 9 -25.53 -20.72 -43.05
CA GLN A 9 -25.68 -19.45 -42.32
C GLN A 9 -25.13 -18.32 -43.19
N GLY A 10 -26.02 -17.60 -43.88
CA GLY A 10 -25.63 -16.59 -44.87
C GLY A 10 -24.88 -17.22 -46.05
N LYS A 11 -23.54 -17.06 -46.08
CA LYS A 11 -22.64 -17.67 -47.08
C LYS A 11 -21.79 -18.82 -46.52
N LYS A 12 -21.89 -19.11 -45.22
CA LYS A 12 -21.05 -20.09 -44.52
C LYS A 12 -21.73 -21.45 -44.46
N PHE A 13 -20.95 -22.50 -44.65
CA PHE A 13 -21.35 -23.89 -44.43
C PHE A 13 -20.99 -24.26 -43.00
N VAL A 14 -21.99 -24.49 -42.15
CA VAL A 14 -21.79 -24.87 -40.76
C VAL A 14 -22.30 -26.29 -40.49
N SER A 15 -21.72 -26.96 -39.50
CA SER A 15 -22.19 -28.27 -39.06
C SER A 15 -23.61 -28.16 -38.52
N ASN A 16 -24.48 -29.11 -38.89
CA ASN A 16 -25.87 -29.11 -38.44
C ASN A 16 -25.98 -29.36 -36.93
N MET A 17 -26.29 -28.30 -36.20
CA MET A 17 -26.45 -28.30 -34.75
C MET A 17 -27.64 -29.15 -34.26
N ALA A 18 -28.66 -29.40 -35.09
CA ALA A 18 -29.85 -30.14 -34.68
C ALA A 18 -29.53 -31.54 -34.14
N ARG A 19 -28.52 -32.20 -34.74
CA ARG A 19 -28.06 -33.52 -34.30
C ARG A 19 -27.40 -33.49 -32.92
N ARG A 20 -26.64 -32.44 -32.61
CA ARG A 20 -26.02 -32.25 -31.29
C ARG A 20 -27.09 -31.94 -30.25
N VAL A 21 -28.00 -31.02 -30.55
CA VAL A 21 -29.09 -30.61 -29.66
C VAL A 21 -29.98 -31.80 -29.29
N LEU A 22 -30.36 -32.63 -30.27
CA LEU A 22 -31.21 -33.81 -30.08
C LEU A 22 -30.42 -35.11 -29.86
N ARG A 23 -29.15 -35.04 -29.42
CA ARG A 23 -28.41 -36.25 -29.08
C ARG A 23 -29.17 -37.06 -28.02
N PRO A 24 -29.19 -38.40 -28.09
CA PRO A 24 -29.90 -39.21 -27.11
C PRO A 24 -29.41 -38.92 -25.69
N ARG A 25 -30.34 -38.71 -24.75
CA ARG A 25 -30.08 -38.50 -23.33
C ARG A 25 -30.97 -39.43 -22.50
N PRO A 26 -30.53 -39.91 -21.33
CA PRO A 26 -31.37 -40.70 -20.44
C PRO A 26 -32.68 -39.98 -20.13
N GLY A 27 -33.81 -40.68 -20.31
CA GLY A 27 -35.14 -40.14 -20.03
C GLY A 27 -35.67 -39.10 -21.03
N LEU A 28 -35.00 -38.87 -22.16
CA LEU A 28 -35.49 -38.01 -23.22
C LEU A 28 -36.49 -38.76 -24.11
N GLU A 29 -37.75 -38.35 -24.10
CA GLU A 29 -38.78 -38.85 -25.00
C GLU A 29 -38.88 -37.93 -26.23
N VAL A 30 -38.97 -38.51 -27.43
CA VAL A 30 -39.16 -37.76 -28.68
C VAL A 30 -40.45 -38.20 -29.36
N THR A 31 -41.39 -37.26 -29.49
CA THR A 31 -42.67 -37.46 -30.17
C THR A 31 -42.65 -36.78 -31.52
N VAL A 32 -43.10 -37.47 -32.57
CA VAL A 32 -43.22 -36.92 -33.93
C VAL A 32 -44.66 -36.98 -34.41
N GLU A 33 -45.24 -35.81 -34.66
CA GLU A 33 -46.58 -35.65 -35.22
C GLU A 33 -46.50 -35.62 -36.74
N HIS A 34 -47.43 -36.32 -37.40
CA HIS A 34 -47.49 -36.43 -38.85
C HIS A 34 -48.80 -35.86 -39.39
N SER A 35 -48.75 -35.37 -40.63
CA SER A 35 -49.94 -35.05 -41.41
C SER A 35 -50.68 -36.33 -41.84
N ASN A 36 -51.91 -36.16 -42.36
CA ASN A 36 -52.71 -37.28 -42.88
C ASN A 36 -52.04 -38.03 -44.04
N ASP A 37 -51.14 -37.38 -44.79
CA ASP A 37 -50.31 -37.98 -45.85
C ASP A 37 -48.94 -38.50 -45.35
N GLY A 38 -48.74 -38.59 -44.03
CA GLY A 38 -47.57 -39.19 -43.40
C GLY A 38 -46.30 -38.32 -43.38
N LYS A 39 -46.40 -37.01 -43.64
CA LYS A 39 -45.25 -36.10 -43.57
C LYS A 39 -45.06 -35.60 -42.13
N PRO A 40 -43.83 -35.51 -41.62
CA PRO A 40 -43.58 -35.01 -40.27
C PRO A 40 -43.88 -33.50 -40.20
N LEU A 41 -44.78 -33.11 -39.30
CA LEU A 41 -45.19 -31.71 -39.07
C LEU A 41 -44.50 -31.11 -37.86
N LYS A 42 -44.41 -31.87 -36.77
CA LYS A 42 -43.85 -31.40 -35.50
C LYS A 42 -43.06 -32.50 -34.82
N LEU A 43 -41.92 -32.12 -34.25
CA LEU A 43 -41.13 -32.96 -33.35
C LEU A 43 -41.05 -32.25 -32.00
N THR A 44 -41.38 -32.97 -30.93
CA THR A 44 -41.25 -32.50 -29.54
C THR A 44 -40.32 -33.43 -28.80
N ALA A 45 -39.28 -32.89 -28.17
CA ALA A 45 -38.41 -33.61 -27.24
C ALA A 45 -38.72 -33.20 -25.81
N THR A 46 -39.15 -34.16 -24.99
CA THR A 46 -39.62 -33.97 -23.62
C THR A 46 -38.69 -34.68 -22.65
N THR A 47 -38.22 -33.98 -21.62
CA THR A 47 -37.38 -34.56 -20.56
C THR A 47 -38.20 -35.41 -19.59
N ALA A 48 -37.53 -36.21 -18.76
CA ALA A 48 -38.18 -37.17 -17.86
C ALA A 48 -39.17 -36.56 -16.84
N ASP A 49 -39.01 -35.27 -16.53
CA ASP A 49 -39.88 -34.47 -15.68
C ASP A 49 -41.10 -33.87 -16.42
N GLY A 50 -41.26 -34.19 -17.70
CA GLY A 50 -42.35 -33.69 -18.55
C GLY A 50 -42.09 -32.32 -19.18
N PHE A 51 -40.89 -31.74 -19.01
CA PHE A 51 -40.56 -30.45 -19.61
C PHE A 51 -40.27 -30.59 -21.12
N LYS A 52 -40.97 -29.82 -21.94
CA LYS A 52 -40.76 -29.78 -23.40
C LYS A 52 -39.50 -29.00 -23.71
N ALA A 53 -38.36 -29.67 -23.87
CA ALA A 53 -37.07 -29.03 -24.02
C ALA A 53 -36.81 -28.49 -25.43
N VAL A 54 -37.25 -29.21 -26.47
CA VAL A 54 -37.05 -28.80 -27.88
C VAL A 54 -38.32 -29.06 -28.68
N GLU A 55 -38.73 -28.08 -29.49
CA GLU A 55 -39.85 -28.19 -30.40
C GLU A 55 -39.41 -27.77 -31.81
N ILE A 56 -39.56 -28.66 -32.80
CA ILE A 56 -39.27 -28.36 -34.21
C ILE A 56 -40.59 -28.48 -34.98
N THR A 57 -41.05 -27.38 -35.57
CA THR A 57 -42.34 -27.33 -36.28
C THR A 57 -42.13 -26.85 -37.71
N LEU A 58 -42.70 -27.57 -38.68
CA LEU A 58 -42.80 -27.12 -40.06
C LEU A 58 -43.94 -26.09 -40.16
N LEU A 59 -43.58 -24.86 -40.53
CA LEU A 59 -44.49 -23.76 -40.79
C LEU A 59 -44.83 -23.68 -42.30
N GLU A 60 -45.74 -22.78 -42.65
CA GLU A 60 -46.03 -22.44 -44.04
C GLU A 60 -44.77 -21.99 -44.81
N ASN A 61 -44.82 -22.08 -46.15
CA ASN A 61 -43.73 -21.68 -47.05
C ASN A 61 -42.38 -22.38 -46.80
N ASN A 62 -42.42 -23.67 -46.39
CA ASN A 62 -41.23 -24.48 -46.10
C ASN A 62 -40.32 -23.87 -45.00
N ARG A 63 -40.85 -23.01 -44.13
CA ARG A 63 -40.12 -22.51 -42.96
C ARG A 63 -40.16 -23.53 -41.83
N ILE A 64 -39.09 -23.61 -41.05
CA ILE A 64 -38.98 -24.48 -39.90
C ILE A 64 -38.74 -23.59 -38.68
N SER A 65 -39.65 -23.67 -37.71
CA SER A 65 -39.42 -23.14 -36.37
C SER A 65 -38.65 -24.19 -35.57
N PHE A 66 -37.54 -23.78 -34.95
CA PHE A 66 -36.75 -24.61 -34.05
C PHE A 66 -36.67 -23.86 -32.72
N VAL A 67 -37.41 -24.35 -31.73
CA VAL A 67 -37.52 -23.75 -30.41
C VAL A 67 -36.73 -24.57 -29.41
N ILE A 68 -35.84 -23.93 -28.67
CA ILE A 68 -35.19 -24.53 -27.50
C ILE A 68 -35.71 -23.83 -26.26
N ASN A 69 -36.39 -24.56 -25.38
CA ASN A 69 -36.97 -24.00 -24.17
C ASN A 69 -35.95 -24.06 -23.03
N HIS A 70 -35.90 -23.00 -22.23
CA HIS A 70 -35.08 -22.91 -21.03
C HIS A 70 -35.94 -22.49 -19.84
N LEU A 71 -35.70 -23.11 -18.68
CA LEU A 71 -36.37 -22.76 -17.43
C LEU A 71 -35.48 -21.77 -16.63
N ALA A 72 -35.84 -20.49 -16.65
CA ALA A 72 -35.14 -19.43 -15.91
C ALA A 72 -35.97 -18.98 -14.71
N ALA A 73 -35.50 -19.27 -13.50
CA ALA A 73 -36.18 -18.91 -12.24
C ALA A 73 -37.67 -19.31 -12.21
N GLY A 74 -37.99 -20.53 -12.68
CA GLY A 74 -39.36 -21.08 -12.72
C GLY A 74 -40.20 -20.64 -13.91
N ARG A 75 -39.67 -19.81 -14.82
CA ARG A 75 -40.36 -19.34 -16.04
C ARG A 75 -39.76 -19.98 -17.29
N THR A 76 -40.60 -20.40 -18.22
CA THR A 76 -40.15 -20.95 -19.50
C THR A 76 -39.85 -19.84 -20.49
N CYS A 77 -38.59 -19.73 -20.91
CA CYS A 77 -38.11 -18.80 -21.92
C CYS A 77 -37.78 -19.58 -23.21
N PRO A 78 -38.53 -19.38 -24.31
CA PRO A 78 -38.24 -20.04 -25.59
C PRO A 78 -37.18 -19.25 -26.39
N LEU A 79 -36.11 -19.92 -26.82
CA LEU A 79 -35.23 -19.42 -27.89
C LEU A 79 -35.80 -19.85 -29.24
N ASN A 80 -36.27 -18.88 -30.02
CA ASN A 80 -36.88 -19.13 -31.32
C ASN A 80 -35.86 -18.96 -32.45
N LEU A 81 -35.51 -20.06 -33.11
CA LEU A 81 -34.65 -20.09 -34.29
C LEU A 81 -35.47 -20.42 -35.53
N LEU A 82 -35.15 -19.78 -36.65
CA LEU A 82 -35.89 -19.92 -37.89
C LEU A 82 -34.97 -20.46 -38.97
N PHE A 83 -35.44 -21.50 -39.67
CA PHE A 83 -34.75 -22.09 -40.80
C PHE A 83 -35.67 -22.16 -42.01
N GLN A 84 -35.10 -22.21 -43.20
CA GLN A 84 -35.78 -22.41 -44.47
C GLN A 84 -35.35 -23.77 -45.03
N TYR A 85 -36.34 -24.58 -45.38
CA TYR A 85 -36.13 -25.79 -46.16
C TYR A 85 -36.12 -25.42 -47.65
N VAL A 86 -35.03 -25.75 -48.34
CA VAL A 86 -34.74 -25.39 -49.74
C VAL A 86 -34.48 -26.68 -50.53
N PRO A 87 -35.53 -27.42 -50.94
CA PRO A 87 -35.38 -28.71 -51.61
C PRO A 87 -34.66 -28.60 -52.97
N GLU A 88 -34.66 -27.42 -53.59
CA GLU A 88 -33.98 -27.16 -54.87
C GLU A 88 -32.45 -27.20 -54.76
N LYS A 89 -31.90 -27.15 -53.54
CA LYS A 89 -30.46 -27.21 -53.24
C LYS A 89 -30.12 -28.50 -52.47
N PRO A 90 -30.07 -29.67 -53.14
CA PRO A 90 -30.01 -30.98 -52.47
C PRO A 90 -28.76 -31.20 -51.61
N PHE A 91 -27.66 -30.52 -51.91
CA PHE A 91 -26.44 -30.57 -51.10
C PHE A 91 -26.60 -29.86 -49.75
N ALA A 92 -27.42 -28.80 -49.69
CA ALA A 92 -27.59 -27.93 -48.53
C ALA A 92 -29.08 -27.55 -48.35
N LEU A 93 -29.84 -28.49 -47.81
CA LEU A 93 -31.31 -28.42 -47.72
C LEU A 93 -31.83 -27.42 -46.71
N ILE A 94 -31.02 -27.02 -45.73
CA ILE A 94 -31.43 -26.21 -44.57
C ILE A 94 -30.61 -24.92 -44.52
N HIS A 95 -31.30 -23.79 -44.50
CA HIS A 95 -30.70 -22.45 -44.46
C HIS A 95 -31.24 -21.73 -43.23
N GLU A 96 -30.37 -21.25 -42.34
CA GLU A 96 -30.81 -20.44 -41.21
C GLU A 96 -31.22 -19.04 -41.68
N VAL A 97 -32.33 -18.53 -41.14
CA VAL A 97 -32.80 -17.17 -41.40
C VAL A 97 -31.97 -16.21 -40.55
N MET A 98 -30.87 -15.71 -41.11
CA MET A 98 -29.93 -14.84 -40.41
C MET A 98 -30.50 -13.46 -40.09
N GLU A 99 -31.48 -12.99 -40.86
CA GLU A 99 -32.17 -11.72 -40.61
C GLU A 99 -32.85 -11.73 -39.24
N GLY A 100 -32.50 -10.76 -38.40
CA GLY A 100 -32.98 -10.66 -37.02
C GLY A 100 -32.54 -11.79 -36.07
N SER A 101 -31.57 -12.64 -36.46
CA SER A 101 -31.16 -13.79 -35.61
C SER A 101 -30.52 -13.33 -34.30
N ASN A 102 -29.60 -12.36 -34.35
CA ASN A 102 -28.99 -11.80 -33.14
C ASN A 102 -30.03 -11.09 -32.24
N ASP A 103 -31.03 -10.43 -32.83
CA ASP A 103 -32.09 -9.76 -32.08
C ASP A 103 -32.96 -10.77 -31.32
N ARG A 104 -33.34 -11.89 -31.96
CA ARG A 104 -34.06 -12.98 -31.29
C ARG A 104 -33.27 -13.58 -30.13
N VAL A 105 -31.95 -13.74 -30.29
CA VAL A 105 -31.07 -14.22 -29.21
C VAL A 105 -31.01 -13.19 -28.07
N LYS A 106 -30.89 -11.89 -28.37
CA LYS A 106 -30.91 -10.82 -27.36
C LYS A 106 -32.24 -10.79 -26.61
N GLU A 107 -33.37 -10.84 -27.31
CA GLU A 107 -34.70 -10.88 -26.69
C GLU A 107 -34.86 -12.10 -25.77
N PHE A 108 -34.35 -13.27 -26.18
CA PHE A 108 -34.30 -14.45 -25.33
C PHE A 108 -33.48 -14.20 -24.06
N TYR A 109 -32.26 -13.67 -24.17
CA TYR A 109 -31.41 -13.40 -23.01
C TYR A 109 -31.95 -12.31 -22.09
N LEU A 110 -32.65 -11.29 -22.61
CA LEU A 110 -33.34 -10.30 -21.79
C LEU A 110 -34.37 -10.97 -20.87
N LYS A 111 -35.18 -11.88 -21.41
CA LYS A 111 -36.18 -12.63 -20.63
C LYS A 111 -35.52 -13.56 -19.61
N VAL A 112 -34.41 -14.19 -19.98
CA VAL A 112 -33.66 -15.10 -19.10
C VAL A 112 -33.07 -14.36 -17.91
N TRP A 113 -32.34 -13.27 -18.11
CA TRP A 113 -31.65 -12.56 -17.03
C TRP A 113 -32.53 -11.58 -16.25
N PHE A 114 -33.51 -10.96 -16.91
CA PHE A 114 -34.27 -9.85 -16.31
C PHE A 114 -35.78 -10.08 -16.22
N GLY A 115 -36.27 -11.08 -16.95
CA GLY A 115 -37.69 -11.35 -17.04
C GLY A 115 -38.50 -10.38 -17.88
N ASP A 116 -39.82 -10.41 -17.70
CA ASP A 116 -40.76 -9.70 -18.57
C ASP A 116 -40.92 -8.21 -18.18
N GLU A 117 -40.33 -7.79 -17.06
CA GLU A 117 -40.44 -6.43 -16.52
C GLU A 117 -39.41 -5.44 -17.12
N VAL A 118 -38.38 -5.93 -17.80
CA VAL A 118 -37.33 -5.06 -18.38
C VAL A 118 -37.63 -4.67 -19.81
N SER A 119 -37.60 -3.35 -20.07
CA SER A 119 -37.88 -2.81 -21.40
C SER A 119 -36.88 -3.28 -22.45
N SER A 120 -37.41 -3.66 -23.62
CA SER A 120 -36.63 -3.89 -24.85
C SER A 120 -35.88 -2.64 -25.34
N ASP A 121 -36.12 -1.46 -24.74
CA ASP A 121 -35.44 -0.21 -25.08
C ASP A 121 -33.93 -0.28 -24.88
N ILE A 122 -33.43 -1.20 -24.06
CA ILE A 122 -31.98 -1.37 -23.87
C ILE A 122 -31.26 -1.83 -25.14
N ILE A 123 -31.93 -2.60 -26.00
CA ILE A 123 -31.39 -2.99 -27.30
C ILE A 123 -31.33 -1.76 -28.21
N LYS A 124 -32.26 -0.80 -28.05
CA LYS A 124 -32.38 0.38 -28.91
C LYS A 124 -31.35 1.47 -28.60
N ILE A 125 -30.55 1.32 -27.54
CA ILE A 125 -29.48 2.27 -27.20
C ILE A 125 -28.46 2.31 -28.35
N ASP A 126 -28.20 3.52 -28.84
CA ASP A 126 -27.25 3.83 -29.91
C ASP A 126 -25.97 4.52 -29.39
N ASP A 127 -26.05 5.22 -28.27
CA ASP A 127 -24.89 5.84 -27.62
C ASP A 127 -23.95 4.80 -26.98
N MET A 128 -22.78 4.63 -27.58
CA MET A 128 -21.71 3.74 -27.09
C MET A 128 -21.10 4.18 -25.75
N HIS A 129 -21.35 5.42 -25.33
CA HIS A 129 -20.90 5.99 -24.07
C HIS A 129 -22.03 6.08 -23.02
N TYR A 130 -23.18 5.47 -23.30
CA TYR A 130 -24.29 5.38 -22.38
C TYR A 130 -23.85 4.78 -21.02
N LYS A 131 -24.33 5.38 -19.94
CA LYS A 131 -24.06 4.91 -18.57
C LYS A 131 -25.24 4.08 -18.08
N PHE A 132 -25.00 2.79 -17.86
CA PHE A 132 -26.02 1.87 -17.33
C PHE A 132 -26.06 2.02 -15.82
N THR A 133 -27.22 2.38 -15.27
CA THR A 133 -27.36 2.65 -13.83
C THR A 133 -28.44 1.79 -13.21
N TYR A 134 -28.14 1.21 -12.05
CA TYR A 134 -29.11 0.50 -11.23
C TYR A 134 -29.02 1.05 -9.80
N LYS A 135 -30.14 1.51 -9.25
CA LYS A 135 -30.18 2.22 -7.97
C LYS A 135 -30.91 1.43 -6.90
N GLY A 136 -30.53 1.65 -5.65
CA GLY A 136 -31.29 1.18 -4.50
C GLY A 136 -31.14 -0.31 -4.22
N GLN A 137 -30.03 -0.94 -4.59
CA GLN A 137 -29.86 -2.37 -4.36
C GLN A 137 -29.45 -2.66 -2.92
N GLU A 138 -30.27 -3.42 -2.21
CA GLU A 138 -29.96 -3.86 -0.85
C GLU A 138 -28.92 -4.99 -0.85
N VAL A 139 -27.90 -4.83 0.01
CA VAL A 139 -26.94 -5.87 0.33
C VAL A 139 -27.57 -6.80 1.38
N SER A 140 -28.30 -7.81 0.91
CA SER A 140 -29.01 -8.76 1.76
C SER A 140 -28.08 -9.68 2.54
N ARG A 141 -28.27 -9.75 3.87
CA ARG A 141 -27.57 -10.70 4.75
C ARG A 141 -27.74 -12.15 4.29
N LYS A 142 -28.99 -12.54 3.95
CA LYS A 142 -29.32 -13.89 3.50
C LYS A 142 -28.59 -14.24 2.21
N ASP A 143 -28.48 -13.28 1.30
CA ASP A 143 -27.82 -13.49 0.00
C ASP A 143 -26.31 -13.62 0.17
N ILE A 144 -25.68 -12.82 1.05
CA ILE A 144 -24.25 -12.97 1.38
C ILE A 144 -23.96 -14.39 1.88
N VAL A 145 -24.70 -14.85 2.89
CA VAL A 145 -24.46 -16.16 3.50
C VAL A 145 -24.63 -17.27 2.48
N LYS A 146 -25.71 -17.22 1.67
CA LYS A 146 -25.96 -18.21 0.62
C LYS A 146 -24.90 -18.16 -0.49
N PHE A 147 -24.43 -16.97 -0.86
CA PHE A 147 -23.35 -16.81 -1.84
C PHE A 147 -22.06 -17.46 -1.35
N CYS A 148 -21.64 -17.16 -0.12
CA CYS A 148 -20.45 -17.74 0.50
C CYS A 148 -20.54 -19.26 0.62
N GLN A 149 -21.69 -19.81 1.00
CA GLN A 149 -21.93 -21.25 1.00
C GLN A 149 -21.76 -21.87 -0.41
N THR A 150 -22.26 -21.19 -1.44
CA THR A 150 -22.23 -21.68 -2.82
C THR A 150 -20.83 -21.70 -3.43
N VAL A 151 -19.98 -20.71 -3.11
CA VAL A 151 -18.57 -20.65 -3.56
C VAL A 151 -17.61 -21.37 -2.60
N GLY A 152 -18.14 -21.86 -1.46
CA GLY A 152 -17.38 -22.53 -0.41
C GLY A 152 -16.37 -21.63 0.28
N ASN A 153 -16.74 -20.37 0.54
CA ASN A 153 -15.96 -19.43 1.35
C ASN A 153 -16.49 -19.43 2.79
N GLN A 154 -15.64 -19.82 3.74
CA GLN A 154 -16.00 -20.06 5.14
C GLN A 154 -15.38 -19.05 6.12
N SER A 155 -14.85 -17.94 5.61
CA SER A 155 -14.30 -16.87 6.45
C SER A 155 -15.32 -16.39 7.49
N GLU A 156 -14.87 -16.24 8.74
CA GLU A 156 -15.76 -15.93 9.87
C GLU A 156 -16.50 -14.61 9.69
N ARG A 157 -15.93 -13.68 8.93
CA ARG A 157 -16.51 -12.36 8.61
C ARG A 157 -17.80 -12.43 7.78
N TYR A 158 -18.03 -13.52 7.05
CA TYR A 158 -19.19 -13.68 6.17
C TYR A 158 -20.26 -14.64 6.72
N VAL A 159 -19.92 -15.39 7.77
CA VAL A 159 -20.83 -16.35 8.39
C VAL A 159 -21.72 -15.63 9.40
N ASP A 160 -23.00 -15.99 9.46
CA ASP A 160 -23.88 -15.44 10.49
C ASP A 160 -23.64 -16.14 11.84
N ARG A 161 -23.10 -15.39 12.81
CA ARG A 161 -22.91 -15.81 14.21
C ARG A 161 -23.68 -14.92 15.19
N ASN A 162 -24.87 -14.43 14.79
CA ASN A 162 -25.68 -13.46 15.55
C ASN A 162 -25.02 -12.08 15.74
N GLN A 163 -24.15 -11.71 14.81
CA GLN A 163 -23.52 -10.39 14.74
C GLN A 163 -24.50 -9.35 14.17
N GLU A 164 -24.26 -8.06 14.48
CA GLU A 164 -25.11 -6.94 14.04
C GLU A 164 -25.18 -6.84 12.51
N PHE A 165 -24.07 -7.11 11.83
CA PHE A 165 -23.98 -7.19 10.38
C PHE A 165 -22.95 -8.24 9.98
N VAL A 166 -23.08 -8.75 8.76
CA VAL A 166 -22.05 -9.59 8.13
C VAL A 166 -21.37 -8.79 7.01
N TYR A 167 -20.07 -9.01 6.81
CA TYR A 167 -19.39 -8.43 5.64
C TYR A 167 -19.76 -9.22 4.39
N ALA A 168 -19.70 -8.56 3.24
CA ALA A 168 -19.78 -9.22 1.95
C ALA A 168 -18.35 -9.45 1.40
N PRO A 169 -18.03 -10.63 0.84
CA PRO A 169 -16.78 -10.81 0.13
C PRO A 169 -16.74 -9.88 -1.09
N MET A 170 -15.55 -9.47 -1.53
CA MET A 170 -15.43 -8.58 -2.69
C MET A 170 -16.07 -9.18 -3.96
N ASP A 171 -16.08 -10.52 -4.08
CA ASP A 171 -16.75 -11.24 -5.17
C ASP A 171 -18.25 -10.92 -5.24
N PHE A 172 -18.89 -10.61 -4.11
CA PHE A 172 -20.30 -10.27 -4.05
C PHE A 172 -20.62 -8.97 -4.80
N ALA A 173 -19.61 -8.15 -5.12
CA ALA A 173 -19.78 -7.00 -5.99
C ALA A 173 -20.30 -7.37 -7.38
N ILE A 174 -19.98 -8.57 -7.90
CA ILE A 174 -20.57 -9.02 -9.18
C ILE A 174 -22.07 -9.27 -9.03
N ARG A 175 -22.53 -9.82 -7.91
CA ARG A 175 -23.95 -10.07 -7.64
C ARG A 175 -24.74 -8.75 -7.53
N VAL A 176 -24.14 -7.76 -6.90
CA VAL A 176 -24.72 -6.42 -6.82
C VAL A 176 -24.69 -5.78 -8.22
N GLY A 177 -23.53 -5.72 -8.86
CA GLY A 177 -23.38 -5.05 -10.15
C GLY A 177 -23.94 -5.78 -11.38
N TRP A 178 -24.41 -7.02 -11.25
CA TRP A 178 -24.68 -7.92 -12.39
C TRP A 178 -25.60 -7.30 -13.44
N VAL A 179 -26.71 -6.70 -13.00
CA VAL A 179 -27.74 -6.18 -13.92
C VAL A 179 -27.15 -5.13 -14.86
N PRO A 180 -26.64 -3.97 -14.41
CA PRO A 180 -26.09 -2.97 -15.32
C PRO A 180 -24.82 -3.44 -16.05
N ILE A 181 -24.05 -4.40 -15.51
CA ILE A 181 -22.87 -4.97 -16.19
C ILE A 181 -23.29 -5.73 -17.44
N ILE A 182 -24.28 -6.60 -17.31
CA ILE A 182 -24.80 -7.41 -18.41
C ILE A 182 -25.66 -6.60 -19.36
N GLN A 183 -26.34 -5.56 -18.87
CA GLN A 183 -27.03 -4.61 -19.73
C GLN A 183 -26.10 -3.94 -20.77
N ALA A 184 -24.83 -3.72 -20.42
CA ALA A 184 -23.86 -3.07 -21.30
C ALA A 184 -23.52 -3.85 -22.58
N ILE A 185 -23.85 -5.14 -22.66
CA ILE A 185 -23.59 -5.98 -23.83
C ILE A 185 -24.81 -6.13 -24.76
N PHE A 186 -25.99 -5.61 -24.38
CA PHE A 186 -27.20 -5.69 -25.21
C PHE A 186 -27.34 -4.68 -26.37
N PRO A 187 -26.78 -3.46 -26.33
CA PRO A 187 -27.06 -2.43 -27.33
C PRO A 187 -26.90 -2.91 -28.77
N LYS A 188 -27.73 -2.38 -29.69
CA LYS A 188 -27.77 -2.83 -31.09
C LYS A 188 -26.45 -2.63 -31.83
N PHE A 189 -25.69 -1.60 -31.49
CA PHE A 189 -24.36 -1.36 -32.08
C PHE A 189 -23.38 -2.52 -31.81
N LEU A 190 -23.61 -3.31 -30.75
CA LEU A 190 -22.92 -4.59 -30.53
C LEU A 190 -23.66 -5.71 -31.29
N ASN A 191 -23.44 -5.78 -32.61
CA ASN A 191 -24.09 -6.77 -33.46
C ASN A 191 -23.43 -8.16 -33.36
N GLY A 192 -23.49 -8.79 -32.18
CA GLY A 192 -22.93 -10.10 -31.93
C GLY A 192 -23.96 -11.10 -31.37
N ASN A 193 -23.72 -12.38 -31.61
CA ASN A 193 -24.55 -13.46 -31.05
C ASN A 193 -24.13 -13.73 -29.59
N ILE A 194 -25.01 -13.42 -28.62
CA ILE A 194 -24.74 -13.61 -27.18
C ILE A 194 -24.54 -15.08 -26.82
N LEU A 195 -25.10 -16.05 -27.56
CA LEU A 195 -24.84 -17.48 -27.32
C LEU A 195 -23.36 -17.85 -27.53
N ASN A 196 -22.63 -17.04 -28.29
CA ASN A 196 -21.20 -17.22 -28.56
C ASN A 196 -20.32 -16.27 -27.73
N LEU A 197 -20.90 -15.61 -26.72
CA LEU A 197 -20.19 -14.73 -25.81
C LEU A 197 -19.26 -15.53 -24.90
N VAL A 198 -18.04 -15.03 -24.72
CA VAL A 198 -17.06 -15.57 -23.77
C VAL A 198 -16.71 -14.47 -22.77
N HIS A 199 -16.78 -14.79 -21.48
CA HIS A 199 -16.22 -13.93 -20.44
C HIS A 199 -14.71 -14.17 -20.42
N LEU A 200 -13.90 -13.18 -20.77
CA LEU A 200 -12.45 -13.30 -20.89
C LEU A 200 -11.74 -13.08 -19.55
N SER A 201 -12.13 -12.04 -18.82
CA SER A 201 -11.46 -11.67 -17.57
C SER A 201 -12.42 -10.92 -16.65
N ASN A 202 -12.15 -11.02 -15.36
CA ASN A 202 -12.85 -10.24 -14.34
C ASN A 202 -11.87 -9.73 -13.28
N GLY A 203 -12.06 -8.48 -12.85
CA GLY A 203 -11.26 -7.83 -11.84
C GLY A 203 -12.09 -7.06 -10.83
N PHE A 204 -11.64 -7.05 -9.59
CA PHE A 204 -12.18 -6.27 -8.50
C PHE A 204 -11.09 -5.37 -7.93
N ARG A 205 -11.40 -4.11 -7.67
CA ARG A 205 -10.49 -3.15 -7.04
C ARG A 205 -11.23 -2.32 -6.02
N MET A 206 -10.81 -2.39 -4.77
CA MET A 206 -11.28 -1.52 -3.71
C MET A 206 -10.80 -0.09 -3.99
N VAL A 207 -11.69 0.88 -3.75
CA VAL A 207 -11.30 2.29 -3.76
C VAL A 207 -10.49 2.56 -2.49
N GLU A 208 -9.36 3.24 -2.63
CA GLU A 208 -8.45 3.53 -1.51
C GLU A 208 -9.20 4.23 -0.36
N GLY A 209 -9.09 3.71 0.86
CA GLY A 209 -9.78 4.20 2.05
C GLY A 209 -11.27 3.84 2.16
N ALA A 210 -11.85 3.12 1.19
CA ALA A 210 -13.24 2.66 1.28
C ALA A 210 -13.35 1.37 2.10
N GLU A 211 -14.32 1.32 3.02
CA GLU A 211 -14.61 0.09 3.76
C GLU A 211 -15.36 -0.94 2.90
N PRO A 212 -15.11 -2.25 3.09
CA PRO A 212 -15.87 -3.31 2.44
C PRO A 212 -17.39 -3.20 2.63
N LEU A 213 -18.14 -3.81 1.71
CA LEU A 213 -19.60 -3.87 1.78
C LEU A 213 -20.06 -4.72 2.99
N ARG A 214 -21.16 -4.33 3.61
CA ARG A 214 -21.80 -5.08 4.71
C ARG A 214 -23.30 -5.18 4.54
N SER A 215 -23.91 -6.18 5.18
CA SER A 215 -25.36 -6.41 5.13
C SER A 215 -26.16 -5.20 5.60
N GLY A 216 -27.29 -4.93 4.96
CA GLY A 216 -28.19 -3.81 5.28
C GLY A 216 -27.81 -2.48 4.62
N GLN A 217 -26.68 -2.44 3.89
CA GLN A 217 -26.33 -1.27 3.06
C GLN A 217 -27.14 -1.26 1.77
N VAL A 218 -27.36 -0.05 1.26
CA VAL A 218 -27.94 0.19 -0.07
C VAL A 218 -26.82 0.69 -0.99
N VAL A 219 -26.70 0.08 -2.16
CA VAL A 219 -25.64 0.35 -3.12
C VAL A 219 -26.25 0.67 -4.47
N ASP A 220 -25.75 1.74 -5.09
CA ASP A 220 -26.03 2.04 -6.49
C ASP A 220 -24.90 1.50 -7.35
N THR A 221 -25.20 1.05 -8.57
CA THR A 221 -24.19 0.61 -9.53
C THR A 221 -24.25 1.47 -10.78
N VAL A 222 -23.09 1.96 -11.23
CA VAL A 222 -22.92 2.68 -12.50
C VAL A 222 -21.92 1.95 -13.37
N VAL A 223 -22.32 1.58 -14.58
CA VAL A 223 -21.51 0.83 -15.53
C VAL A 223 -21.27 1.65 -16.79
N LYS A 224 -20.05 1.56 -17.31
CA LYS A 224 -19.64 2.19 -18.57
C LYS A 224 -18.87 1.18 -19.43
N ILE A 225 -19.12 1.22 -20.73
CA ILE A 225 -18.26 0.54 -21.71
C ILE A 225 -17.00 1.39 -21.86
N THR A 226 -15.85 0.82 -21.56
CA THR A 226 -14.56 1.50 -21.69
C THR A 226 -13.85 1.15 -22.98
N GLY A 227 -14.15 -0.01 -23.57
CA GLY A 227 -13.57 -0.39 -24.85
C GLY A 227 -14.45 -1.33 -25.66
N ILE A 228 -14.42 -1.14 -26.97
CA ILE A 228 -14.95 -2.06 -27.98
C ILE A 228 -13.86 -2.20 -29.03
N THR A 229 -13.27 -3.38 -29.14
CA THR A 229 -12.14 -3.63 -30.04
C THR A 229 -12.37 -4.88 -30.87
N ASN A 230 -12.06 -4.81 -32.16
CA ASN A 230 -12.12 -5.97 -33.05
C ASN A 230 -10.74 -6.66 -33.05
N ILE A 231 -10.68 -7.87 -32.50
CA ILE A 231 -9.50 -8.73 -32.47
C ILE A 231 -9.71 -9.95 -33.39
N PRO A 232 -8.66 -10.70 -33.78
CA PRO A 232 -8.82 -11.84 -34.69
C PRO A 232 -9.82 -12.91 -34.22
N ALA A 233 -10.00 -13.05 -32.90
CA ALA A 233 -10.95 -14.00 -32.32
C ALA A 233 -12.40 -13.49 -32.26
N GLY A 234 -12.64 -12.18 -32.48
CA GLY A 234 -13.96 -11.57 -32.36
C GLY A 234 -13.96 -10.13 -31.85
N LYS A 235 -15.12 -9.66 -31.40
CA LYS A 235 -15.28 -8.31 -30.84
C LYS A 235 -15.19 -8.36 -29.32
N ARG A 236 -14.13 -7.77 -28.76
CA ARG A 236 -13.92 -7.61 -27.32
C ARG A 236 -14.66 -6.37 -26.82
N VAL A 237 -15.34 -6.49 -25.68
CA VAL A 237 -16.05 -5.41 -24.99
C VAL A 237 -15.55 -5.34 -23.55
N ASP A 238 -14.92 -4.23 -23.20
CA ASP A 238 -14.41 -3.95 -21.87
C ASP A 238 -15.37 -3.03 -21.12
N VAL A 239 -15.72 -3.41 -19.89
CA VAL A 239 -16.73 -2.75 -19.07
C VAL A 239 -16.16 -2.48 -17.68
N ILE A 240 -16.44 -1.29 -17.14
CA ILE A 240 -16.16 -0.94 -15.75
C ILE A 240 -17.47 -0.60 -15.04
N GLY A 241 -17.77 -1.36 -13.99
CA GLY A 241 -18.83 -1.08 -13.04
C GLY A 241 -18.28 -0.48 -11.75
N THR A 242 -18.84 0.64 -11.31
CA THR A 242 -18.50 1.29 -10.04
C THR A 242 -19.70 1.15 -9.10
N LEU A 243 -19.48 0.51 -7.95
CA LEU A 243 -20.47 0.43 -6.88
C LEU A 243 -20.31 1.65 -5.95
N LEU A 244 -21.42 2.30 -5.67
CA LEU A 244 -21.51 3.55 -4.93
C LEU A 244 -22.32 3.33 -3.65
N ARG A 245 -21.76 3.73 -2.51
CA ARG A 245 -22.44 3.81 -1.21
C ARG A 245 -22.56 5.29 -0.83
N ASP A 246 -23.78 5.75 -0.61
CA ASP A 246 -24.06 7.17 -0.31
C ASP A 246 -23.45 8.13 -1.36
N GLY A 247 -23.49 7.72 -2.64
CA GLY A 247 -22.90 8.46 -3.76
C GLY A 247 -21.37 8.40 -3.86
N LYS A 248 -20.68 7.72 -2.94
CA LYS A 248 -19.21 7.57 -2.95
C LYS A 248 -18.79 6.20 -3.49
N PRO A 249 -17.77 6.11 -4.35
CA PRO A 249 -17.33 4.85 -4.93
C PRO A 249 -16.66 3.97 -3.86
N VAL A 250 -16.98 2.67 -3.86
CA VAL A 250 -16.46 1.68 -2.90
C VAL A 250 -15.59 0.64 -3.59
N ILE A 251 -16.08 0.08 -4.69
CA ILE A 251 -15.40 -0.98 -5.43
C ILE A 251 -15.65 -0.82 -6.93
N GLU A 252 -14.62 -1.05 -7.72
CA GLU A 252 -14.68 -1.14 -9.18
C GLU A 252 -14.62 -2.60 -9.62
N VAL A 253 -15.50 -2.97 -10.54
CA VAL A 253 -15.58 -4.27 -11.19
C VAL A 253 -15.20 -4.08 -12.65
N LYS A 254 -14.13 -4.71 -13.11
CA LYS A 254 -13.67 -4.66 -14.51
C LYS A 254 -13.97 -6.01 -15.16
N SER A 255 -14.78 -6.03 -16.21
CA SER A 255 -15.11 -7.27 -16.91
C SER A 255 -14.82 -7.10 -18.41
N ALA A 256 -14.26 -8.14 -19.02
CA ALA A 256 -14.03 -8.18 -20.47
C ALA A 256 -14.80 -9.33 -21.09
N PHE A 257 -15.59 -9.04 -22.11
CA PHE A 257 -16.38 -10.02 -22.85
C PHE A 257 -15.91 -10.11 -24.30
N LEU A 258 -16.11 -11.26 -24.95
CA LEU A 258 -15.77 -11.50 -26.34
C LEU A 258 -16.95 -12.09 -27.09
N TYR A 259 -17.45 -11.36 -28.09
CA TYR A 259 -18.31 -11.93 -29.12
C TYR A 259 -17.45 -12.66 -30.13
N ARG A 260 -17.46 -13.99 -30.11
CA ARG A 260 -16.72 -14.78 -31.10
C ARG A 260 -17.32 -14.58 -32.50
N GLY A 261 -16.46 -14.36 -33.48
CA GLY A 261 -16.87 -14.12 -34.86
C GLY A 261 -15.87 -13.27 -35.62
N GLU A 262 -16.28 -12.81 -36.80
CA GLU A 262 -15.49 -11.89 -37.64
C GLU A 262 -16.23 -10.56 -37.71
N PHE A 263 -15.53 -9.46 -37.44
CA PHE A 263 -16.10 -8.12 -37.34
C PHE A 263 -15.19 -7.12 -38.05
N ASN A 264 -15.78 -6.30 -38.93
CA ASN A 264 -15.07 -5.29 -39.73
C ASN A 264 -15.63 -3.86 -39.53
N ASP A 265 -16.52 -3.70 -38.56
CA ASP A 265 -17.20 -2.46 -38.14
C ASP A 265 -16.29 -1.60 -37.24
N TYR A 266 -15.12 -1.21 -37.75
CA TYR A 266 -14.12 -0.43 -37.00
C TYR A 266 -14.62 0.98 -36.62
N ASP A 267 -15.58 1.52 -37.36
CA ASP A 267 -16.30 2.77 -37.05
C ASP A 267 -17.01 2.73 -35.68
N LEU A 268 -17.33 1.53 -35.18
CA LEU A 268 -17.94 1.28 -33.86
C LEU A 268 -16.91 0.79 -32.82
N THR A 269 -15.62 1.05 -33.02
CA THR A 269 -14.57 0.61 -32.09
C THR A 269 -13.84 1.77 -31.44
N PHE A 270 -13.61 1.64 -30.14
CA PHE A 270 -12.87 2.62 -29.35
C PHE A 270 -12.25 1.95 -28.12
N GLN A 271 -11.29 2.60 -27.49
CA GLN A 271 -10.78 2.19 -26.20
C GLN A 271 -10.47 3.42 -25.35
N THR A 272 -10.85 3.38 -24.08
CA THR A 272 -10.53 4.38 -23.08
C THR A 272 -9.62 3.75 -22.06
N THR A 273 -8.39 4.26 -21.97
CA THR A 273 -7.34 3.78 -21.09
C THR A 273 -7.03 4.85 -20.06
N GLN A 274 -7.12 4.50 -18.78
CA GLN A 274 -6.55 5.30 -17.71
C GLN A 274 -5.06 4.97 -17.65
N GLU A 275 -4.22 5.95 -17.97
CA GLU A 275 -2.78 5.74 -18.07
C GLU A 275 -2.16 5.70 -16.66
N THR A 276 -1.13 4.88 -16.49
CA THR A 276 -0.33 4.89 -15.26
C THR A 276 0.25 6.29 -15.07
N PRO A 277 0.10 6.93 -13.89
CA PRO A 277 0.66 8.24 -13.66
C PRO A 277 2.17 8.24 -13.89
N ILE A 278 2.72 9.27 -14.54
CA ILE A 278 4.16 9.37 -14.82
C ILE A 278 4.72 10.61 -14.11
N GLU A 279 5.77 10.42 -13.32
CA GLU A 279 6.56 11.52 -12.75
C GLU A 279 7.74 11.85 -13.67
N VAL A 280 7.90 13.14 -14.00
CA VAL A 280 9.03 13.67 -14.75
C VAL A 280 9.73 14.74 -13.93
N THR A 281 11.04 14.61 -13.74
CA THR A 281 11.88 15.66 -13.14
C THR A 281 12.58 16.46 -14.25
N TYR A 282 12.25 17.74 -14.38
CA TYR A 282 12.81 18.61 -15.42
C TYR A 282 14.07 19.32 -14.92
N ALA A 283 15.22 18.65 -15.01
CA ALA A 283 16.47 19.12 -14.41
C ALA A 283 17.13 20.32 -15.12
N THR A 284 16.75 20.67 -16.35
CA THR A 284 17.42 21.72 -17.15
C THR A 284 16.42 22.67 -17.80
N THR A 285 16.86 23.91 -18.07
CA THR A 285 16.07 24.87 -18.87
C THR A 285 15.73 24.32 -20.26
N LYS A 286 16.64 23.54 -20.86
CA LYS A 286 16.40 22.86 -22.15
C LYS A 286 15.26 21.84 -22.06
N SER A 287 15.20 21.02 -21.01
CA SER A 287 14.12 20.04 -20.86
C SER A 287 12.77 20.71 -20.64
N ILE A 288 12.75 21.83 -19.91
CA ILE A 288 11.55 22.65 -19.72
C ILE A 288 11.08 23.25 -21.05
N ALA A 289 12.00 23.84 -21.83
CA ALA A 289 11.68 24.37 -23.16
C ALA A 289 11.16 23.28 -24.12
N VAL A 290 11.67 22.04 -24.01
CA VAL A 290 11.17 20.90 -24.78
C VAL A 290 9.73 20.54 -24.38
N LEU A 291 9.37 20.60 -23.10
CA LEU A 291 7.98 20.42 -22.66
C LEU A 291 7.09 21.57 -23.15
N GLN A 292 7.53 22.82 -22.98
CA GLN A 292 6.77 24.00 -23.39
C GLN A 292 6.59 24.12 -24.91
N SER A 293 7.45 23.49 -25.71
CA SER A 293 7.26 23.41 -27.16
C SER A 293 6.24 22.34 -27.60
N LYS A 294 5.69 21.55 -26.67
CA LYS A 294 4.63 20.59 -26.98
C LYS A 294 3.29 21.28 -27.04
N GLU A 295 2.67 21.28 -28.23
CA GLU A 295 1.33 21.86 -28.44
C GLU A 295 0.27 21.26 -27.51
N TRP A 296 0.43 19.99 -27.12
CA TRP A 296 -0.48 19.30 -26.22
C TRP A 296 -0.32 19.67 -24.74
N PHE A 297 0.75 20.35 -24.36
CA PHE A 297 0.94 20.81 -22.98
C PHE A 297 0.39 22.22 -22.86
N VAL A 298 -0.73 22.37 -22.14
CA VAL A 298 -1.46 23.63 -22.02
C VAL A 298 -1.39 24.13 -20.57
N PRO A 299 -0.47 25.06 -20.25
CA PRO A 299 -0.39 25.67 -18.92
C PRO A 299 -1.65 26.48 -18.60
N HIS A 300 -2.06 26.50 -17.33
CA HIS A 300 -3.14 27.37 -16.88
C HIS A 300 -2.69 28.84 -16.88
N SER A 301 -3.55 29.75 -17.34
CA SER A 301 -3.25 31.18 -17.43
C SER A 301 -3.07 31.88 -16.07
N ASN A 302 -3.57 31.28 -14.99
CA ASN A 302 -3.60 31.88 -13.65
C ASN A 302 -2.65 31.21 -12.64
N THR A 303 -1.75 30.33 -13.07
CA THR A 303 -0.81 29.70 -12.13
C THR A 303 0.36 30.62 -11.85
N HIS A 304 0.54 31.05 -10.59
CA HIS A 304 1.71 31.79 -10.10
C HIS A 304 3.00 30.94 -10.05
N HIS A 305 2.99 29.75 -10.65
CA HIS A 305 4.04 28.73 -10.54
C HIS A 305 4.88 28.69 -11.82
N GLU A 306 6.08 29.25 -11.74
CA GLU A 306 7.05 29.19 -12.84
C GLU A 306 7.80 27.84 -12.84
N LEU A 307 7.92 27.22 -14.02
CA LEU A 307 8.72 26.01 -14.20
C LEU A 307 10.21 26.37 -14.16
N VAL A 308 10.90 25.89 -13.13
CA VAL A 308 12.34 26.12 -12.94
C VAL A 308 13.11 24.79 -13.01
N PRO A 309 14.42 24.81 -13.31
CA PRO A 309 15.23 23.59 -13.27
C PRO A 309 15.09 22.87 -11.92
N GLY A 310 14.70 21.60 -11.98
CA GLY A 310 14.40 20.77 -10.79
C GLY A 310 12.91 20.58 -10.51
N SER A 311 12.00 21.30 -11.18
CA SER A 311 10.55 21.09 -11.05
C SER A 311 10.16 19.64 -11.37
N LYS A 312 9.33 19.06 -10.50
CA LYS A 312 8.75 17.72 -10.66
C LYS A 312 7.30 17.82 -11.06
N LEU A 313 6.96 17.19 -12.19
CA LEU A 313 5.61 17.14 -12.72
C LEU A 313 5.08 15.72 -12.72
N VAL A 314 3.83 15.56 -12.31
CA VAL A 314 3.09 14.30 -12.33
C VAL A 314 1.97 14.40 -13.34
N PHE A 315 2.04 13.56 -14.36
CA PHE A 315 1.07 13.49 -15.44
C PHE A 315 0.03 12.41 -15.11
N ARG A 316 -1.23 12.80 -14.94
CA ARG A 316 -2.37 11.88 -14.74
C ARG A 316 -3.29 11.97 -15.95
N LEU A 317 -3.14 11.02 -16.87
CA LEU A 317 -3.72 11.10 -18.21
C LEU A 317 -4.74 9.99 -18.46
N ASN A 318 -5.69 10.29 -19.34
CA ASN A 318 -6.61 9.33 -19.94
C ASN A 318 -6.48 9.42 -21.45
N THR A 319 -6.33 8.27 -22.10
CA THR A 319 -6.26 8.16 -23.56
C THR A 319 -7.54 7.53 -24.07
N LYS A 320 -8.18 8.18 -25.05
CA LYS A 320 -9.27 7.61 -25.84
C LYS A 320 -8.77 7.38 -27.27
N THR A 321 -8.78 6.13 -27.71
CA THR A 321 -8.46 5.76 -29.09
C THR A 321 -9.72 5.35 -29.83
N LYS A 322 -9.79 5.67 -31.13
CA LYS A 322 -10.74 5.09 -32.09
C LYS A 322 -9.96 4.41 -33.19
N PHE A 323 -10.47 3.30 -33.72
CA PHE A 323 -9.73 2.52 -34.71
C PHE A 323 -10.27 2.78 -36.11
N ARG A 324 -9.36 2.85 -37.08
CA ARG A 324 -9.70 2.82 -38.51
C ARG A 324 -9.69 1.39 -39.01
N ASP A 325 -8.71 0.61 -38.56
CA ASP A 325 -8.51 -0.80 -38.87
C ASP A 325 -7.71 -1.48 -37.74
N ALA A 326 -7.30 -2.74 -37.93
CA ALA A 326 -6.56 -3.51 -36.92
C ALA A 326 -5.19 -2.91 -36.53
N LYS A 327 -4.62 -2.00 -37.33
CA LYS A 327 -3.27 -1.45 -37.13
C LYS A 327 -3.28 0.06 -36.88
N TYR A 328 -4.22 0.79 -37.46
CA TYR A 328 -4.25 2.25 -37.43
C TYR A 328 -5.41 2.78 -36.58
N PHE A 329 -5.12 3.82 -35.81
CA PHE A 329 -6.13 4.60 -35.11
C PHE A 329 -6.69 5.66 -36.06
N SER A 330 -8.00 5.85 -36.06
CA SER A 330 -8.67 6.96 -36.77
C SER A 330 -8.60 8.26 -35.97
N SER A 331 -8.57 8.15 -34.64
CA SER A 331 -8.28 9.28 -33.76
C SER A 331 -7.65 8.83 -32.45
N ILE A 332 -6.75 9.63 -31.90
CA ILE A 332 -6.24 9.48 -30.53
C ILE A 332 -6.48 10.81 -29.81
N THR A 333 -7.16 10.75 -28.67
CA THR A 333 -7.35 11.89 -27.79
C THR A 333 -6.73 11.55 -26.44
N THR A 334 -5.71 12.29 -26.02
CA THR A 334 -5.12 12.13 -24.68
C THR A 334 -5.31 13.41 -23.92
N THR A 335 -6.06 13.30 -22.81
CA THR A 335 -6.37 14.43 -21.95
C THR A 335 -6.02 14.12 -20.52
N GLY A 336 -5.70 15.13 -19.73
CA GLY A 336 -5.46 14.92 -18.32
C GLY A 336 -4.86 16.11 -17.63
N LYS A 337 -4.55 15.91 -16.36
CA LYS A 337 -4.05 16.97 -15.48
C LYS A 337 -2.58 16.77 -15.23
N VAL A 338 -1.84 17.86 -15.22
CA VAL A 338 -0.43 17.90 -14.86
C VAL A 338 -0.31 18.62 -13.53
N PHE A 339 0.20 17.90 -12.55
CA PHE A 339 0.41 18.42 -11.21
C PHE A 339 1.88 18.76 -11.02
N MET A 340 2.16 19.89 -10.39
CA MET A 340 3.49 20.23 -9.91
C MET A 340 3.52 20.09 -8.39
N GLN A 341 4.59 19.51 -7.87
CA GLN A 341 4.86 19.58 -6.44
C GLN A 341 5.33 21.01 -6.10
N VAL A 342 4.51 21.76 -5.37
CA VAL A 342 4.84 23.13 -4.91
C VAL A 342 5.72 23.09 -3.66
N SER A 343 6.18 24.27 -3.20
CA SER A 343 7.05 24.38 -2.01
C SER A 343 6.42 23.83 -0.73
N THR A 344 5.08 23.76 -0.64
CA THR A 344 4.36 23.14 0.48
C THR A 344 4.31 21.60 0.41
N LYS A 345 4.99 21.00 -0.59
CA LYS A 345 4.98 19.57 -0.95
C LYS A 345 3.63 19.02 -1.42
N GLN A 346 2.59 19.86 -1.44
CA GLN A 346 1.31 19.54 -2.07
C GLN A 346 1.44 19.52 -3.59
N TYR A 347 0.56 18.77 -4.23
CA TYR A 347 0.46 18.71 -5.68
C TYR A 347 -0.63 19.67 -6.12
N GLU A 348 -0.24 20.70 -6.86
CA GLU A 348 -1.17 21.66 -7.45
C GLU A 348 -1.24 21.43 -8.96
N GLU A 349 -2.44 21.54 -9.52
CA GLU A 349 -2.66 21.43 -10.96
C GLU A 349 -2.13 22.68 -11.65
N ILE A 350 -1.12 22.54 -12.52
CA ILE A 350 -0.48 23.67 -13.20
C ILE A 350 -0.80 23.75 -14.69
N ALA A 351 -1.19 22.63 -15.28
CA ALA A 351 -1.44 22.51 -16.70
C ALA A 351 -2.40 21.36 -16.97
N VAL A 352 -2.96 21.36 -18.17
CA VAL A 352 -3.66 20.21 -18.74
C VAL A 352 -2.89 19.69 -19.94
N VAL A 353 -2.97 18.38 -20.14
CA VAL A 353 -2.63 17.79 -21.43
C VAL A 353 -3.90 17.77 -22.25
N ASP A 354 -3.82 18.27 -23.48
CA ASP A 354 -4.88 18.21 -24.47
C ASP A 354 -4.27 17.89 -25.84
N TYR A 355 -4.26 16.60 -26.17
CA TYR A 355 -3.77 16.09 -27.44
C TYR A 355 -4.92 15.47 -28.22
N GLU A 356 -5.07 15.86 -29.47
CA GLU A 356 -5.95 15.20 -30.43
C GLU A 356 -5.21 14.98 -31.75
N SER A 357 -5.38 13.81 -32.34
CA SER A 357 -4.91 13.51 -33.69
C SER A 357 -5.95 12.75 -34.51
N GLY A 358 -5.84 12.88 -35.83
CA GLY A 358 -6.54 12.01 -36.79
C GLY A 358 -5.80 10.68 -36.97
N ASP A 359 -5.73 10.19 -38.21
CA ASP A 359 -5.09 8.92 -38.55
C ASP A 359 -3.66 8.82 -37.97
N SER A 360 -3.48 7.87 -37.05
CA SER A 360 -2.26 7.75 -36.24
C SER A 360 -1.86 6.29 -36.03
N LEU A 361 -0.55 6.05 -35.89
CA LEU A 361 0.01 4.73 -35.56
C LEU A 361 0.20 4.54 -34.04
N GLY A 362 0.25 5.63 -33.27
CA GLY A 362 0.54 5.57 -31.85
C GLY A 362 0.38 6.92 -31.17
N ASN A 363 0.50 6.92 -29.85
CA ASN A 363 0.27 8.08 -29.01
C ASN A 363 1.59 8.80 -28.66
N PRO A 364 1.89 9.97 -29.26
CA PRO A 364 3.16 10.66 -29.05
C PRO A 364 3.31 11.25 -27.64
N VAL A 365 2.21 11.51 -26.93
CA VAL A 365 2.26 12.02 -25.54
C VAL A 365 2.83 10.94 -24.64
N ILE A 366 2.27 9.74 -24.69
CA ILE A 366 2.69 8.62 -23.85
C ILE A 366 4.09 8.14 -24.23
N GLU A 367 4.42 8.08 -25.52
CA GLU A 367 5.79 7.79 -25.99
C GLU A 367 6.82 8.84 -25.55
N TYR A 368 6.44 10.12 -25.46
CA TYR A 368 7.30 11.14 -24.88
C TYR A 368 7.51 10.89 -23.38
N LEU A 369 6.42 10.73 -22.62
CA LEU A 369 6.48 10.56 -21.17
C LEU A 369 7.22 9.29 -20.75
N ASN A 370 7.02 8.16 -21.44
CA ASN A 370 7.74 6.92 -21.18
C ASN A 370 9.27 7.03 -21.38
N ARG A 371 9.74 7.98 -22.21
CA ARG A 371 11.17 8.21 -22.45
C ARG A 371 11.81 9.15 -21.43
N VAL A 372 11.04 10.09 -20.88
CA VAL A 372 11.58 11.17 -20.04
C VAL A 372 11.19 11.04 -18.57
N GLY A 373 10.17 10.24 -18.26
CA GLY A 373 9.62 10.06 -16.92
C GLY A 373 9.66 8.62 -16.44
N ASN A 374 9.27 8.46 -15.18
CA ASN A 374 9.13 7.17 -14.54
C ASN A 374 7.66 6.96 -14.14
N PRO A 375 7.07 5.78 -14.40
CA PRO A 375 5.74 5.47 -13.92
C PRO A 375 5.73 5.44 -12.39
N ILE A 376 4.76 6.14 -11.80
CA ILE A 376 4.45 6.06 -10.38
C ILE A 376 3.72 4.72 -10.18
N GLU A 377 4.00 4.03 -9.08
CA GLU A 377 3.36 2.74 -8.72
C GLU A 377 3.79 1.52 -9.54
N GLN A 378 5.04 1.48 -10.02
CA GLN A 378 5.54 0.29 -10.70
C GLN A 378 5.69 -0.90 -9.72
N ALA A 379 5.22 -2.08 -10.14
CA ALA A 379 5.48 -3.31 -9.41
C ALA A 379 6.98 -3.65 -9.46
N HIS A 380 7.56 -3.91 -8.30
CA HIS A 380 8.90 -4.43 -8.14
C HIS A 380 8.82 -5.96 -7.99
N TYR A 381 9.17 -6.71 -9.03
CA TYR A 381 9.18 -8.18 -9.01
C TYR A 381 10.45 -8.73 -8.36
N PHE A 382 10.35 -9.88 -7.70
CA PHE A 382 11.49 -10.57 -7.13
C PHE A 382 12.31 -11.26 -8.22
N GLU A 383 13.64 -11.16 -8.14
CA GLU A 383 14.56 -11.73 -9.14
C GLU A 383 14.44 -13.25 -9.27
N ASN A 384 14.09 -13.95 -8.18
CA ASN A 384 13.87 -15.39 -8.17
C ASN A 384 12.50 -15.83 -8.70
N GLY A 385 11.67 -14.90 -9.17
CA GLY A 385 10.30 -15.18 -9.63
C GLY A 385 9.28 -15.42 -8.50
N GLY A 386 9.69 -15.27 -7.24
CA GLY A 386 8.82 -15.37 -6.06
C GLY A 386 8.82 -16.73 -5.37
N TYR A 387 7.98 -16.84 -4.34
CA TYR A 387 7.83 -18.04 -3.52
C TYR A 387 6.36 -18.35 -3.24
N SER A 388 6.04 -19.62 -3.00
CA SER A 388 4.69 -20.04 -2.65
C SER A 388 4.27 -19.44 -1.31
N VAL A 389 3.09 -18.82 -1.25
CA VAL A 389 2.47 -18.39 0.02
C VAL A 389 1.61 -19.46 0.66
N MET A 390 1.39 -20.57 -0.05
CA MET A 390 0.65 -21.71 0.47
C MET A 390 1.59 -22.62 1.28
N PRO A 391 1.11 -23.21 2.39
CA PRO A 391 1.90 -24.11 3.22
C PRO A 391 2.30 -25.37 2.44
N SER A 392 3.52 -25.87 2.67
CA SER A 392 4.02 -27.12 2.12
C SER A 392 3.35 -28.33 2.82
N SER A 393 2.09 -28.62 2.46
CA SER A 393 1.25 -29.80 2.78
C SER A 393 1.34 -30.35 4.23
N SER A 394 0.31 -30.21 5.08
CA SER A 394 -0.67 -31.30 5.27
C SER A 394 -2.02 -30.91 5.91
N GLN A 395 -2.27 -29.62 6.20
CA GLN A 395 -3.48 -29.22 6.96
C GLN A 395 -4.59 -28.57 6.14
N LEU A 396 -4.28 -27.93 5.00
CA LEU A 396 -5.26 -27.23 4.16
C LEU A 396 -5.02 -27.55 2.68
N SER A 397 -6.02 -28.12 2.02
CA SER A 397 -5.99 -28.45 0.59
C SER A 397 -6.31 -27.21 -0.25
N SER A 398 -5.48 -26.89 -1.25
CA SER A 398 -5.79 -25.91 -2.30
C SER A 398 -6.60 -26.50 -3.47
N VAL A 399 -7.06 -27.74 -3.29
CA VAL A 399 -7.87 -28.49 -4.26
C VAL A 399 -9.34 -28.35 -3.92
N VAL A 400 -10.14 -27.98 -4.91
CA VAL A 400 -11.60 -27.94 -4.86
C VAL A 400 -12.18 -28.71 -6.03
N HIS A 401 -13.39 -29.22 -5.88
CA HIS A 401 -14.16 -29.74 -7.00
C HIS A 401 -15.17 -28.69 -7.44
N ALA A 402 -15.29 -28.50 -8.76
CA ALA A 402 -16.42 -27.78 -9.33
C ALA A 402 -17.74 -28.46 -8.87
N PRO A 403 -18.81 -27.68 -8.62
CA PRO A 403 -20.06 -28.24 -8.15
C PRO A 403 -20.62 -29.21 -9.19
N SER A 404 -21.38 -30.21 -8.75
CA SER A 404 -22.03 -31.16 -9.67
C SER A 404 -23.16 -30.53 -10.50
N SER A 405 -23.67 -29.37 -10.06
CA SER A 405 -24.66 -28.57 -10.78
C SER A 405 -24.38 -27.08 -10.59
N ASN A 406 -24.59 -26.30 -11.65
CA ASN A 406 -24.39 -24.84 -11.65
C ASN A 406 -25.64 -24.06 -11.21
N GLU A 407 -26.76 -24.73 -10.94
CA GLU A 407 -28.04 -24.07 -10.61
C GLU A 407 -27.94 -23.19 -9.36
N ALA A 408 -27.29 -23.68 -8.30
CA ALA A 408 -27.13 -22.94 -7.05
C ALA A 408 -26.42 -21.60 -7.27
N TYR A 409 -25.34 -21.62 -8.06
CA TYR A 409 -24.61 -20.41 -8.41
C TYR A 409 -25.40 -19.49 -9.33
N SER A 410 -26.07 -20.04 -10.34
CA SER A 410 -26.92 -19.28 -11.27
C SER A 410 -27.97 -18.46 -10.53
N LEU A 411 -28.65 -19.09 -9.56
CA LEU A 411 -29.70 -18.44 -8.77
C LEU A 411 -29.15 -17.37 -7.82
N ILE A 412 -28.03 -17.62 -7.14
CA ILE A 412 -27.51 -16.68 -6.15
C ILE A 412 -26.73 -15.52 -6.78
N SER A 413 -26.10 -15.72 -7.94
CA SER A 413 -25.38 -14.67 -8.68
C SER A 413 -26.31 -13.81 -9.55
N GLY A 414 -27.44 -14.38 -10.00
CA GLY A 414 -28.30 -13.79 -11.02
C GLY A 414 -27.86 -14.12 -12.45
N ASP A 415 -26.73 -14.83 -12.63
CA ASP A 415 -26.29 -15.31 -13.92
C ASP A 415 -27.03 -16.59 -14.33
N LEU A 416 -28.23 -16.38 -14.88
CA LEU A 416 -29.09 -17.42 -15.44
C LEU A 416 -28.69 -17.83 -16.87
N ASN A 417 -27.45 -17.57 -17.30
CA ASN A 417 -27.02 -17.91 -18.66
C ASN A 417 -27.21 -19.42 -18.93
N PRO A 418 -28.03 -19.81 -19.93
CA PRO A 418 -28.46 -21.20 -20.08
C PRO A 418 -27.34 -22.17 -20.43
N ILE A 419 -26.20 -21.69 -20.93
CA ILE A 419 -25.06 -22.56 -21.26
C ILE A 419 -24.53 -23.32 -20.02
N HIS A 420 -24.83 -22.84 -18.82
CA HIS A 420 -24.38 -23.45 -17.56
C HIS A 420 -25.35 -24.48 -16.99
N THR A 421 -26.62 -24.49 -17.42
CA THR A 421 -27.68 -25.32 -16.81
C THR A 421 -28.52 -26.09 -17.82
N ASN A 422 -28.57 -25.65 -19.09
CA ASN A 422 -29.37 -26.27 -20.14
C ASN A 422 -28.45 -27.03 -21.12
N PRO A 423 -28.45 -28.38 -21.11
CA PRO A 423 -27.59 -29.16 -22.00
C PRO A 423 -27.93 -28.99 -23.48
N PHE A 424 -29.18 -28.67 -23.83
CA PHE A 424 -29.59 -28.45 -25.22
C PHE A 424 -29.01 -27.15 -25.78
N LEU A 425 -28.99 -26.08 -24.99
CA LEU A 425 -28.38 -24.80 -25.39
C LEU A 425 -26.85 -24.86 -25.36
N SER A 426 -26.27 -25.59 -24.41
CA SER A 426 -24.84 -25.92 -24.42
C SER A 426 -24.43 -26.63 -25.72
N ASP A 427 -25.19 -27.65 -26.14
CA ASP A 427 -24.93 -28.39 -27.38
C ASP A 427 -25.15 -27.56 -28.64
N TYR A 428 -26.11 -26.61 -28.59
CA TYR A 428 -26.32 -25.63 -29.65
C TYR A 428 -25.10 -24.70 -29.79
N ALA A 429 -24.59 -24.19 -28.67
CA ALA A 429 -23.40 -23.33 -28.59
C ALA A 429 -22.07 -24.07 -28.82
N ASP A 430 -22.11 -25.37 -29.12
CA ASP A 430 -20.95 -26.22 -29.40
C ASP A 430 -19.94 -26.27 -28.24
N LEU A 431 -20.45 -26.26 -27.01
CA LEU A 431 -19.67 -26.38 -25.78
C LEU A 431 -19.51 -27.85 -25.37
N PRO A 432 -18.44 -28.23 -24.63
CA PRO A 432 -18.21 -29.61 -24.21
C PRO A 432 -19.29 -30.17 -23.28
N GLY A 433 -20.07 -29.30 -22.65
CA GLY A 433 -21.15 -29.60 -21.73
C GLY A 433 -21.58 -28.33 -21.01
N THR A 434 -22.45 -28.47 -20.01
CA THR A 434 -22.89 -27.34 -19.19
C THR A 434 -21.75 -26.85 -18.30
N ILE A 435 -20.89 -25.99 -18.85
CA ILE A 435 -19.67 -25.51 -18.19
C ILE A 435 -19.98 -24.77 -16.90
N THR A 436 -19.09 -24.89 -15.91
CA THR A 436 -19.14 -24.12 -14.66
C THR A 436 -18.93 -22.63 -14.94
N HIS A 437 -19.64 -21.76 -14.21
CA HIS A 437 -19.47 -20.30 -14.34
C HIS A 437 -18.03 -19.89 -14.05
N GLY A 438 -17.43 -19.10 -14.95
CA GLY A 438 -16.11 -18.50 -14.71
C GLY A 438 -16.08 -17.69 -13.40
N MET A 439 -17.17 -16.98 -13.09
CA MET A 439 -17.29 -16.22 -11.85
C MET A 439 -17.34 -17.09 -10.58
N TRP A 440 -17.84 -18.33 -10.67
CA TRP A 440 -17.72 -19.29 -9.56
C TRP A 440 -16.27 -19.71 -9.39
N THR A 441 -15.55 -20.02 -10.48
CA THR A 441 -14.13 -20.37 -10.46
C THR A 441 -13.29 -19.22 -9.88
N SER A 442 -13.56 -17.98 -10.29
CA SER A 442 -12.96 -16.75 -9.74
C SER A 442 -13.13 -16.66 -8.22
N ALA A 443 -14.37 -16.74 -7.71
CA ALA A 443 -14.63 -16.64 -6.27
C ALA A 443 -14.04 -17.81 -5.49
N SER A 444 -14.10 -19.02 -6.06
CA SER A 444 -13.52 -20.24 -5.48
C SER A 444 -12.00 -20.18 -5.40
N THR A 445 -11.33 -19.54 -6.36
CA THR A 445 -9.89 -19.30 -6.34
C THR A 445 -9.52 -18.17 -5.38
N ARG A 446 -10.27 -17.05 -5.38
CA ARG A 446 -9.97 -15.89 -4.52
C ARG A 446 -9.99 -16.23 -3.03
N LYS A 447 -10.85 -17.15 -2.58
CA LYS A 447 -10.87 -17.57 -1.17
C LYS A 447 -9.50 -18.08 -0.68
N PHE A 448 -8.68 -18.66 -1.56
CA PHE A 448 -7.33 -19.09 -1.19
C PHE A 448 -6.38 -17.92 -1.05
N VAL A 449 -6.54 -16.85 -1.83
CA VAL A 449 -5.80 -15.60 -1.63
C VAL A 449 -6.13 -15.02 -0.26
N GLU A 450 -7.42 -15.02 0.10
CA GLU A 450 -7.89 -14.60 1.42
C GLU A 450 -7.29 -15.43 2.55
N THR A 451 -7.34 -16.75 2.45
CA THR A 451 -6.84 -17.63 3.51
C THR A 451 -5.31 -17.58 3.64
N PHE A 452 -4.57 -17.66 2.53
CA PHE A 452 -3.12 -17.87 2.57
C PHE A 452 -2.30 -16.59 2.39
N ALA A 453 -2.70 -15.69 1.50
CA ALA A 453 -1.93 -14.47 1.25
C ALA A 453 -2.31 -13.32 2.19
N ALA A 454 -3.59 -13.24 2.54
CA ALA A 454 -4.14 -12.25 3.47
C ALA A 454 -4.33 -12.79 4.89
N GLU A 455 -3.94 -14.04 5.18
CA GLU A 455 -3.97 -14.62 6.53
C GLU A 455 -5.36 -14.58 7.18
N ASN A 456 -6.42 -14.81 6.40
CA ASN A 456 -7.85 -14.68 6.78
C ASN A 456 -8.30 -13.26 7.17
N HIS A 457 -7.58 -12.23 6.72
CA HIS A 457 -7.97 -10.81 6.80
C HIS A 457 -8.39 -10.29 5.42
N PRO A 458 -9.62 -10.58 4.95
CA PRO A 458 -10.07 -10.20 3.60
C PRO A 458 -9.99 -8.71 3.30
N GLU A 459 -10.07 -7.85 4.30
CA GLU A 459 -9.90 -6.40 4.19
C GLU A 459 -8.55 -5.99 3.60
N ARG A 460 -7.52 -6.86 3.67
CA ARG A 460 -6.21 -6.61 3.09
C ARG A 460 -6.17 -6.84 1.58
N ILE A 461 -7.19 -7.43 0.96
CA ILE A 461 -7.21 -7.66 -0.49
C ILE A 461 -7.68 -6.37 -1.16
N ALA A 462 -6.73 -5.57 -1.63
CA ALA A 462 -7.01 -4.31 -2.32
C ALA A 462 -7.51 -4.55 -3.75
N SER A 463 -6.98 -5.56 -4.45
CA SER A 463 -7.47 -5.94 -5.77
C SER A 463 -7.29 -7.42 -6.08
N TYR A 464 -8.13 -7.94 -6.97
CA TYR A 464 -8.06 -9.30 -7.50
C TYR A 464 -8.51 -9.29 -8.96
N GLU A 465 -7.61 -9.60 -9.88
CA GLU A 465 -7.85 -9.55 -11.34
C GLU A 465 -7.41 -10.87 -11.97
N VAL A 466 -8.31 -11.52 -12.73
CA VAL A 466 -8.09 -12.85 -13.31
C VAL A 466 -8.59 -12.97 -14.74
N ASP A 467 -7.88 -13.76 -15.54
CA ASP A 467 -8.23 -14.20 -16.88
C ASP A 467 -8.73 -15.64 -16.85
N PHE A 468 -9.80 -15.91 -17.60
CA PHE A 468 -10.36 -17.24 -17.82
C PHE A 468 -9.66 -17.89 -19.02
N MET A 469 -8.73 -18.80 -18.74
CA MET A 469 -7.86 -19.44 -19.73
C MET A 469 -8.51 -20.67 -20.37
N GLY A 470 -9.43 -21.33 -19.64
CA GLY A 470 -10.07 -22.56 -20.08
C GLY A 470 -11.43 -22.76 -19.42
N MET A 471 -12.26 -23.61 -20.03
CA MET A 471 -13.57 -23.98 -19.50
C MET A 471 -13.42 -25.09 -18.46
N VAL A 472 -14.26 -25.05 -17.43
CA VAL A 472 -14.35 -26.05 -16.37
C VAL A 472 -15.71 -26.73 -16.46
N LEU A 473 -15.77 -28.05 -16.33
CA LEU A 473 -17.01 -28.81 -16.27
C LEU A 473 -17.42 -29.11 -14.81
N PRO A 474 -18.72 -29.33 -14.54
CA PRO A 474 -19.19 -29.81 -13.25
C PRO A 474 -18.43 -31.07 -12.78
N GLY A 475 -17.98 -31.06 -11.52
CA GLY A 475 -17.20 -32.15 -10.92
C GLY A 475 -15.69 -32.13 -11.18
N ASP A 476 -15.18 -31.29 -12.09
CA ASP A 476 -13.74 -31.16 -12.36
C ASP A 476 -12.95 -30.85 -11.08
N ARG A 477 -11.75 -31.43 -10.97
CA ARG A 477 -10.82 -31.18 -9.87
C ARG A 477 -9.95 -29.99 -10.23
N LEU A 478 -10.01 -28.93 -9.42
CA LEU A 478 -9.25 -27.71 -9.58
C LEU A 478 -8.22 -27.55 -8.47
N GLU A 479 -6.99 -27.26 -8.83
CA GLU A 479 -5.89 -26.99 -7.90
C GLU A 479 -5.36 -25.57 -8.09
N THR A 480 -5.45 -24.76 -7.03
CA THR A 480 -4.95 -23.39 -7.05
C THR A 480 -3.54 -23.31 -6.48
N LYS A 481 -2.70 -22.49 -7.10
CA LYS A 481 -1.34 -22.15 -6.69
C LYS A 481 -1.19 -20.64 -6.56
N LEU A 482 -0.57 -20.21 -5.46
CA LEU A 482 -0.38 -18.81 -5.12
C LEU A 482 1.10 -18.52 -4.88
N PHE A 483 1.63 -17.50 -5.55
CA PHE A 483 3.03 -17.10 -5.43
C PHE A 483 3.12 -15.62 -5.08
N HIS A 484 3.89 -15.26 -4.05
CA HIS A 484 4.27 -13.89 -3.81
C HIS A 484 5.45 -13.55 -4.72
N VAL A 485 5.20 -12.72 -5.74
CA VAL A 485 6.15 -12.50 -6.85
C VAL A 485 6.76 -11.11 -6.88
N GLY A 486 6.27 -10.19 -6.05
CA GLY A 486 6.76 -8.81 -6.03
C GLY A 486 5.96 -7.93 -5.10
N MET A 487 6.27 -6.64 -5.12
CA MET A 487 5.68 -5.62 -4.26
C MET A 487 5.27 -4.39 -5.07
N LYS A 488 4.20 -3.72 -4.68
CA LYS A 488 3.72 -2.49 -5.34
C LYS A 488 3.12 -1.57 -4.29
N ASN A 489 3.70 -0.39 -4.09
CA ASN A 489 3.27 0.59 -3.07
C ASN A 489 3.09 -0.01 -1.66
N GLY A 490 3.97 -0.92 -1.23
CA GLY A 490 3.84 -1.58 0.07
C GLY A 490 2.80 -2.70 0.11
N ARG A 491 2.18 -3.07 -1.02
CA ARG A 491 1.30 -4.23 -1.13
C ARG A 491 2.04 -5.41 -1.74
N LYS A 492 1.76 -6.61 -1.23
CA LYS A 492 2.22 -7.89 -1.79
C LYS A 492 1.52 -8.13 -3.12
N LEU A 493 2.29 -8.45 -4.16
CA LEU A 493 1.76 -8.88 -5.45
C LEU A 493 1.72 -10.41 -5.50
N ILE A 494 0.51 -10.96 -5.49
CA ILE A 494 0.27 -12.40 -5.44
C ILE A 494 -0.16 -12.87 -6.82
N ARG A 495 0.66 -13.68 -7.49
CA ARG A 495 0.28 -14.38 -8.71
C ARG A 495 -0.59 -15.58 -8.36
N VAL A 496 -1.69 -15.72 -9.09
CA VAL A 496 -2.73 -16.72 -8.89
C VAL A 496 -2.81 -17.59 -10.13
N GLU A 497 -2.77 -18.91 -9.97
CA GLU A 497 -2.92 -19.86 -11.07
C GLU A 497 -3.78 -21.05 -10.63
N THR A 498 -4.76 -21.46 -11.43
CA THR A 498 -5.59 -22.63 -11.16
C THR A 498 -5.50 -23.61 -12.31
N PHE A 499 -5.29 -24.89 -11.99
CA PHE A 499 -5.12 -25.98 -12.93
C PHE A 499 -6.22 -27.03 -12.78
N ASN A 500 -6.65 -27.65 -13.87
CA ASN A 500 -7.59 -28.77 -13.84
C ASN A 500 -6.88 -30.13 -13.60
N GLN A 501 -7.65 -31.22 -13.59
CA GLN A 501 -7.13 -32.59 -13.43
C GLN A 501 -6.12 -33.02 -14.51
N ASN A 502 -6.10 -32.39 -15.67
CA ASN A 502 -5.18 -32.69 -16.77
C ASN A 502 -3.88 -31.86 -16.69
N GLY A 503 -3.75 -30.99 -15.68
CA GLY A 503 -2.63 -30.05 -15.58
C GLY A 503 -2.76 -28.83 -16.51
N GLU A 504 -3.93 -28.60 -17.11
CA GLU A 504 -4.19 -27.45 -17.96
C GLU A 504 -4.56 -26.24 -17.10
N LYS A 505 -3.99 -25.07 -17.41
CA LYS A 505 -4.29 -23.84 -16.70
C LYS A 505 -5.67 -23.31 -17.13
N VAL A 506 -6.59 -23.18 -16.18
CA VAL A 506 -7.97 -22.72 -16.44
C VAL A 506 -8.22 -21.28 -15.99
N LEU A 507 -7.44 -20.79 -15.04
CA LEU A 507 -7.51 -19.41 -14.54
C LEU A 507 -6.10 -18.92 -14.17
N GLN A 508 -5.81 -17.67 -14.48
CA GLN A 508 -4.59 -17.01 -14.02
C GLN A 508 -4.84 -15.54 -13.70
N GLY A 509 -4.01 -14.94 -12.85
CA GLY A 509 -4.13 -13.51 -12.56
C GLY A 509 -3.27 -13.06 -11.40
N PHE A 510 -3.63 -11.90 -10.84
CA PHE A 510 -2.92 -11.27 -9.73
C PHE A 510 -3.88 -10.73 -8.66
N ALA A 511 -3.41 -10.75 -7.41
CA ALA A 511 -4.01 -10.01 -6.32
C ALA A 511 -2.99 -9.03 -5.73
N GLU A 512 -3.45 -7.81 -5.40
CA GLU A 512 -2.69 -6.88 -4.56
C GLU A 512 -3.21 -7.03 -3.12
N VAL A 513 -2.33 -7.42 -2.20
CA VAL A 513 -2.67 -7.71 -0.79
C VAL A 513 -1.83 -6.83 0.14
N ASP A 514 -2.47 -6.06 1.00
CA ASP A 514 -1.80 -5.21 1.99
C ASP A 514 -0.91 -6.03 2.92
N GLN A 515 0.20 -5.42 3.35
CA GLN A 515 1.00 -5.95 4.45
C GLN A 515 0.19 -5.91 5.77
N PRO A 516 0.58 -6.70 6.78
CA PRO A 516 0.10 -6.45 8.13
C PRO A 516 0.42 -5.01 8.54
N LEU A 517 -0.38 -4.44 9.45
CA LEU A 517 -0.10 -3.11 10.00
C LEU A 517 1.34 -3.05 10.53
N THR A 518 2.13 -2.17 9.94
CA THR A 518 3.57 -2.05 10.18
C THR A 518 3.88 -0.69 10.80
N GLY A 519 4.72 -0.67 11.83
CA GLY A 519 5.35 0.54 12.35
C GLY A 519 6.87 0.46 12.17
N TYR A 520 7.49 1.58 11.79
CA TYR A 520 8.94 1.64 11.58
C TYR A 520 9.64 2.31 12.77
N THR A 521 10.49 1.56 13.48
CA THR A 521 11.28 2.08 14.60
C THR A 521 12.76 2.16 14.25
N PHE A 522 13.38 3.30 14.52
CA PHE A 522 14.79 3.58 14.23
C PHE A 522 15.63 3.52 15.51
N THR A 523 16.86 3.03 15.39
CA THR A 523 17.72 2.71 16.54
C THR A 523 18.51 3.91 17.03
N GLY A 524 18.74 3.97 18.34
CA GLY A 524 19.63 4.95 18.95
C GLY A 524 21.11 4.56 18.85
N GLN A 525 21.96 5.36 19.49
CA GLN A 525 23.37 5.03 19.69
C GLN A 525 23.54 3.78 20.58
N GLY A 526 24.56 2.97 20.30
CA GLY A 526 24.90 1.76 21.06
C GLY A 526 24.93 0.48 20.21
N SER A 527 24.33 0.52 19.01
CA SER A 527 24.28 -0.59 18.05
C SER A 527 25.37 -0.54 16.97
N GLN A 528 26.21 0.50 16.97
CA GLN A 528 27.23 0.68 15.94
C GLN A 528 28.26 -0.44 15.93
N GLU A 529 28.65 -0.86 14.74
CA GLU A 529 29.71 -1.84 14.52
C GLU A 529 30.53 -1.52 13.27
N GLN A 530 31.78 -1.96 13.27
CA GLN A 530 32.67 -1.80 12.13
C GLN A 530 32.08 -2.54 10.91
N GLY A 531 32.00 -1.84 9.79
CA GLY A 531 31.44 -2.39 8.54
C GLY A 531 29.92 -2.33 8.43
N MET A 532 29.21 -1.76 9.40
CA MET A 532 27.74 -1.63 9.33
C MET A 532 27.28 -0.99 8.01
N GLY A 533 26.27 -1.58 7.37
CA GLY A 533 25.71 -1.08 6.12
C GLY A 533 26.57 -1.29 4.86
N MET A 534 27.81 -1.75 4.97
CA MET A 534 28.71 -1.86 3.82
C MET A 534 28.31 -2.98 2.85
N ASP A 535 27.66 -4.05 3.34
CA ASP A 535 27.06 -5.08 2.48
C ASP A 535 25.94 -4.51 1.60
N LEU A 536 25.11 -3.62 2.16
CA LEU A 536 24.05 -2.95 1.43
C LEU A 536 24.62 -1.93 0.44
N TYR A 537 25.62 -1.16 0.87
CA TYR A 537 26.38 -0.24 -0.01
C TYR A 537 26.93 -0.97 -1.25
N ALA A 538 27.40 -2.21 -1.10
CA ALA A 538 27.91 -2.98 -2.23
C ALA A 538 26.81 -3.39 -3.22
N LYS A 539 25.62 -3.74 -2.73
CA LYS A 539 24.53 -4.36 -3.51
C LYS A 539 23.48 -3.38 -4.03
N SER A 540 23.28 -2.23 -3.38
CA SER A 540 22.19 -1.30 -3.68
C SER A 540 22.73 0.03 -4.22
N ASP A 541 22.31 0.40 -5.44
CA ASP A 541 22.66 1.69 -6.06
C ASP A 541 22.13 2.87 -5.24
N VAL A 542 20.93 2.73 -4.67
CA VAL A 542 20.30 3.76 -3.84
C VAL A 542 21.09 3.98 -2.57
N ALA A 543 21.44 2.90 -1.87
CA ALA A 543 22.25 2.98 -0.66
C ALA A 543 23.63 3.60 -0.96
N ARG A 544 24.30 3.13 -2.02
CA ARG A 544 25.59 3.65 -2.45
C ARG A 544 25.55 5.14 -2.75
N THR A 545 24.54 5.60 -3.48
CA THR A 545 24.36 7.03 -3.81
C THR A 545 24.25 7.89 -2.54
N ILE A 546 23.51 7.42 -1.53
CA ILE A 546 23.34 8.13 -0.25
C ILE A 546 24.68 8.21 0.50
N TRP A 547 25.38 7.09 0.63
CA TRP A 547 26.69 7.05 1.28
C TRP A 547 27.74 7.90 0.55
N ASP A 548 27.80 7.84 -0.78
CA ASP A 548 28.77 8.57 -1.59
C ASP A 548 28.51 10.09 -1.55
N ALA A 549 27.25 10.53 -1.56
CA ALA A 549 26.87 11.93 -1.41
C ALA A 549 27.29 12.48 -0.03
N ALA A 550 26.98 11.72 1.02
CA ALA A 550 27.37 12.06 2.38
C ALA A 550 28.89 12.11 2.57
N ASP A 551 29.61 11.10 2.07
CA ASP A 551 31.05 11.01 2.19
C ASP A 551 31.75 12.15 1.45
N SER A 552 31.30 12.44 0.22
CA SER A 552 31.80 13.57 -0.57
C SER A 552 31.61 14.90 0.15
N HIS A 553 30.44 15.09 0.79
CA HIS A 553 30.16 16.27 1.59
C HIS A 553 31.06 16.37 2.82
N MET A 554 31.17 15.31 3.62
CA MET A 554 32.00 15.29 4.83
C MET A 554 33.49 15.49 4.50
N LEU A 555 33.97 14.91 3.39
CA LEU A 555 35.35 15.11 2.93
C LEU A 555 35.61 16.55 2.51
N LYS A 556 34.64 17.19 1.83
CA LYS A 556 34.76 18.59 1.41
C LYS A 556 34.65 19.57 2.59
N ALA A 557 33.69 19.34 3.49
CA ALA A 557 33.36 20.27 4.57
C ALA A 557 34.29 20.11 5.79
N TYR A 558 34.67 18.87 6.12
CA TYR A 558 35.38 18.52 7.36
C TYR A 558 36.65 17.69 7.14
N GLY A 559 36.98 17.31 5.90
CA GLY A 559 38.28 16.70 5.57
C GLY A 559 38.44 15.23 5.95
N PHE A 560 37.35 14.51 6.25
CA PHE A 560 37.39 13.06 6.50
C PHE A 560 36.31 12.31 5.73
N SER A 561 36.61 11.05 5.41
CA SER A 561 35.64 10.11 4.82
C SER A 561 34.93 9.37 5.96
N ILE A 562 33.60 9.44 5.97
CA ILE A 562 32.76 8.67 6.91
C ILE A 562 32.78 7.18 6.54
N ILE A 563 32.88 6.86 5.24
CA ILE A 563 33.00 5.48 4.76
C ILE A 563 34.30 4.83 5.28
N ASP A 564 35.42 5.55 5.24
CA ASP A 564 36.71 5.09 5.79
C ASP A 564 36.59 4.81 7.30
N ILE A 565 35.92 5.69 8.05
CA ILE A 565 35.71 5.50 9.49
C ILE A 565 34.88 4.25 9.76
N VAL A 566 33.79 4.04 9.02
CA VAL A 566 32.91 2.87 9.21
C VAL A 566 33.61 1.56 8.81
N ARG A 567 34.37 1.55 7.70
CA ARG A 567 35.06 0.35 7.21
C ARG A 567 36.25 -0.05 8.05
N ASN A 568 37.08 0.93 8.40
CA ASN A 568 38.42 0.66 8.96
C ASN A 568 38.52 0.95 10.46
N ASN A 569 37.55 1.68 11.03
CA ASN A 569 37.53 2.12 12.42
C ASN A 569 38.92 2.58 12.94
N PRO A 570 39.54 3.57 12.27
CA PRO A 570 40.89 4.01 12.64
C PRO A 570 40.90 4.57 14.05
N LYS A 571 42.02 4.45 14.77
CA LYS A 571 42.17 5.01 16.13
C LYS A 571 42.44 6.51 16.15
N GLU A 572 42.96 7.04 15.05
CA GLU A 572 43.24 8.46 14.89
C GLU A 572 42.97 8.91 13.46
N LYS A 573 42.60 10.18 13.31
CA LYS A 573 42.41 10.83 12.01
C LYS A 573 42.88 12.27 12.09
N THR A 574 43.88 12.59 11.28
CA THR A 574 44.41 13.95 11.15
C THR A 574 43.76 14.65 9.97
N ILE A 575 43.17 15.82 10.24
CA ILE A 575 42.61 16.73 9.25
C ILE A 575 43.66 17.79 8.94
N HIS A 576 43.99 17.98 7.67
CA HIS A 576 44.99 18.97 7.25
C HIS A 576 44.31 20.19 6.61
N PHE A 577 44.59 21.38 7.13
CA PHE A 577 44.00 22.64 6.69
C PHE A 577 44.84 23.36 5.62
N GLY A 578 45.50 22.59 4.74
CA GLY A 578 46.37 23.11 3.68
C GLY A 578 45.61 23.74 2.50
N GLY A 579 46.11 24.88 2.01
CA GLY A 579 45.58 25.55 0.82
C GLY A 579 44.19 26.18 0.99
N PRO A 580 43.58 26.68 -0.10
CA PRO A 580 42.28 27.35 -0.05
C PRO A 580 41.15 26.47 0.50
N LYS A 581 41.08 25.21 0.07
CA LYS A 581 40.08 24.24 0.57
C LYS A 581 40.27 23.93 2.06
N GLY A 582 41.51 23.78 2.52
CA GLY A 582 41.81 23.54 3.93
C GLY A 582 41.45 24.73 4.83
N LYS A 583 41.56 25.96 4.31
CA LYS A 583 41.08 27.16 5.00
C LYS A 583 39.55 27.13 5.20
N GLU A 584 38.78 26.79 4.17
CA GLU A 584 37.32 26.64 4.28
C GLU A 584 36.93 25.58 5.32
N MET A 585 37.57 24.40 5.30
CA MET A 585 37.34 23.36 6.31
C MET A 585 37.62 23.87 7.72
N ARG A 586 38.73 24.58 7.90
CA ARG A 586 39.11 25.16 9.19
C ARG A 586 38.08 26.19 9.68
N ASP A 587 37.59 27.02 8.78
CA ASP A 587 36.55 28.00 9.10
C ASP A 587 35.22 27.31 9.45
N ASN A 588 34.89 26.17 8.82
CA ASN A 588 33.74 25.35 9.22
C ASN A 588 33.89 24.84 10.66
N TYR A 589 35.04 24.28 11.03
CA TYR A 589 35.32 23.85 12.41
C TYR A 589 35.26 25.00 13.41
N ARG A 590 35.83 26.16 13.08
CA ARG A 590 35.81 27.37 13.92
C ARG A 590 34.41 27.96 14.09
N SER A 591 33.53 27.77 13.11
CA SER A 591 32.14 28.24 13.17
C SER A 591 31.27 27.44 14.14
N MET A 592 31.75 26.27 14.58
CA MET A 592 31.05 25.43 15.54
C MET A 592 31.24 25.97 16.94
N THR A 593 30.16 26.45 17.55
CA THR A 593 30.15 26.95 18.92
C THR A 593 29.16 26.18 19.79
N TYR A 594 29.31 26.28 21.09
CA TYR A 594 28.37 25.83 22.10
C TYR A 594 28.22 26.91 23.16
N ASP A 595 27.06 26.93 23.82
CA ASP A 595 26.78 27.92 24.85
C ASP A 595 26.91 27.26 26.23
N THR A 596 27.62 27.92 27.13
CA THR A 596 27.68 27.56 28.54
C THR A 596 27.09 28.68 29.38
N VAL A 597 26.54 28.34 30.54
CA VAL A 597 26.08 29.33 31.53
C VAL A 597 27.19 29.48 32.55
N ASP A 598 27.68 30.69 32.75
CA ASP A 598 28.65 30.95 33.80
C ASP A 598 27.98 30.99 35.19
N ALA A 599 28.78 31.01 36.25
CA ALA A 599 28.30 31.07 37.63
C ALA A 599 27.44 32.32 37.95
N SER A 600 27.43 33.33 37.06
CA SER A 600 26.61 34.54 37.18
C SER A 600 25.25 34.43 36.46
N GLY A 601 24.99 33.32 35.76
CA GLY A 601 23.78 33.11 34.97
C GLY A 601 23.84 33.69 33.57
N SER A 602 25.00 34.19 33.11
CA SER A 602 25.18 34.76 31.78
C SER A 602 25.57 33.67 30.78
N VAL A 603 24.95 33.68 29.60
CA VAL A 603 25.23 32.72 28.52
C VAL A 603 26.48 33.17 27.75
N LYS A 604 27.50 32.31 27.69
CA LYS A 604 28.74 32.54 26.93
C LYS A 604 28.86 31.54 25.80
N SER A 605 29.00 32.03 24.58
CA SER A 605 29.29 31.17 23.42
C SER A 605 30.78 30.91 23.30
N LEU A 606 31.17 29.63 23.25
CA LEU A 606 32.55 29.16 23.18
C LEU A 606 32.74 28.28 21.94
N PRO A 607 33.95 28.26 21.33
CA PRO A 607 34.23 27.38 20.21
C PRO A 607 34.25 25.92 20.66
N LEU A 608 33.67 25.02 19.87
CA LEU A 608 33.74 23.56 20.11
C LEU A 608 35.17 23.02 19.98
N PHE A 609 36.00 23.69 19.20
CA PHE A 609 37.41 23.33 18.97
C PHE A 609 38.31 24.53 19.30
N PRO A 610 38.58 24.80 20.59
CA PRO A 610 39.40 25.93 20.99
C PRO A 610 40.85 25.84 20.47
N GLU A 611 41.34 24.64 20.15
CA GLU A 611 42.69 24.43 19.59
C GLU A 611 42.78 24.77 18.09
N ILE A 612 41.65 24.88 17.40
CA ILE A 612 41.59 25.22 15.98
C ILE A 612 41.51 26.75 15.83
N THR A 613 42.65 27.36 15.54
CA THR A 613 42.82 28.81 15.35
C THR A 613 43.04 29.16 13.88
N GLU A 614 43.15 30.45 13.55
CA GLU A 614 43.45 30.91 12.17
C GLU A 614 44.78 30.43 11.62
N THR A 615 45.69 30.01 12.49
CA THR A 615 47.03 29.55 12.11
C THR A 615 47.18 28.03 12.21
N SER A 616 46.19 27.32 12.74
CA SER A 616 46.25 25.85 12.86
C SER A 616 46.35 25.21 11.48
N SER A 617 47.38 24.37 11.27
CA SER A 617 47.64 23.68 10.00
C SER A 617 47.03 22.28 9.94
N PHE A 618 46.73 21.68 11.10
CA PHE A 618 46.04 20.41 11.21
C PHE A 618 45.30 20.29 12.55
N TYR A 619 44.42 19.29 12.66
CA TYR A 619 43.79 18.84 13.90
C TYR A 619 43.68 17.30 13.88
N THR A 620 43.91 16.63 15.01
CA THR A 620 43.89 15.15 15.07
C THR A 620 42.84 14.67 16.06
N PHE A 621 41.85 13.93 15.55
CA PHE A 621 40.92 13.16 16.37
C PHE A 621 41.60 11.88 16.87
N LYS A 622 41.35 11.51 18.13
CA LYS A 622 41.89 10.29 18.75
C LYS A 622 40.82 9.56 19.56
N SER A 623 40.79 8.24 19.44
CA SER A 623 39.92 7.37 20.25
C SER A 623 40.61 6.03 20.50
N PRO A 624 40.81 5.61 21.77
CA PRO A 624 41.47 4.34 22.11
C PRO A 624 40.79 3.11 21.48
N ASN A 625 39.46 3.14 21.39
CA ASN A 625 38.62 2.06 20.89
C ASN A 625 38.22 2.24 19.41
N GLY A 626 38.90 3.15 18.69
CA GLY A 626 38.57 3.50 17.32
C GLY A 626 37.55 4.66 17.24
N LEU A 627 37.67 5.46 16.18
CA LEU A 627 36.86 6.68 15.99
C LEU A 627 35.38 6.37 15.78
N LEU A 628 35.02 5.18 15.29
CA LEU A 628 33.61 4.78 15.16
C LEU A 628 32.89 4.67 16.51
N SER A 629 33.64 4.49 17.60
CA SER A 629 33.12 4.48 18.98
C SER A 629 32.98 5.89 19.57
N SER A 630 33.47 6.92 18.87
CA SER A 630 33.34 8.31 19.33
C SER A 630 32.05 8.91 18.81
N THR A 631 31.24 9.45 19.72
CA THR A 631 29.88 9.97 19.49
C THR A 631 29.75 10.81 18.21
N GLN A 632 30.69 11.72 17.93
CA GLN A 632 30.68 12.58 16.75
C GLN A 632 30.78 11.84 15.41
N PHE A 633 31.36 10.63 15.37
CA PHE A 633 31.42 9.82 14.16
C PHE A 633 30.37 8.69 14.18
N THR A 634 30.04 8.17 15.36
CA THR A 634 28.99 7.17 15.55
C THR A 634 27.64 7.68 15.05
N GLN A 635 27.25 8.89 15.46
CA GLN A 635 25.94 9.45 15.13
C GLN A 635 25.70 9.60 13.62
N PRO A 636 26.56 10.30 12.84
CA PRO A 636 26.35 10.41 11.40
C PRO A 636 26.42 9.05 10.69
N ALA A 637 27.26 8.12 11.15
CA ALA A 637 27.34 6.80 10.55
C ALA A 637 26.04 5.99 10.73
N LEU A 638 25.44 6.01 11.93
CA LEU A 638 24.17 5.33 12.20
C LEU A 638 23.03 5.94 11.38
N LEU A 639 22.93 7.27 11.34
CA LEU A 639 21.91 7.97 10.56
C LEU A 639 21.99 7.64 9.06
N LEU A 640 23.21 7.56 8.51
CA LEU A 640 23.41 7.16 7.11
C LEU A 640 23.00 5.71 6.84
N PHE A 641 23.36 4.80 7.74
CA PHE A 641 22.96 3.41 7.62
C PHE A 641 21.44 3.27 7.60
N GLU A 642 20.75 3.91 8.55
CA GLU A 642 19.29 3.89 8.66
C GLU A 642 18.61 4.50 7.43
N LEU A 643 19.08 5.66 6.98
CA LEU A 643 18.57 6.33 5.79
C LEU A 643 18.76 5.47 4.53
N ALA A 644 19.93 4.86 4.37
CA ALA A 644 20.26 4.00 3.24
C ALA A 644 19.41 2.72 3.22
N ALA A 645 19.25 2.06 4.38
CA ALA A 645 18.44 0.86 4.53
C ALA A 645 16.96 1.13 4.21
N PHE A 646 16.40 2.20 4.77
CA PHE A 646 15.01 2.57 4.51
C PHE A 646 14.79 2.99 3.06
N SER A 647 15.73 3.72 2.46
CA SER A 647 15.63 4.15 1.05
C SER A 647 15.71 2.97 0.08
N ASP A 648 16.51 1.95 0.37
CA ASP A 648 16.54 0.70 -0.39
C ASP A 648 15.20 -0.06 -0.29
N MET A 649 14.62 -0.15 0.92
CA MET A 649 13.29 -0.72 1.12
C MET A 649 12.20 0.05 0.35
N GLN A 650 12.27 1.39 0.35
CA GLN A 650 11.36 2.24 -0.43
C GLN A 650 11.51 2.01 -1.93
N ALA A 651 12.73 1.91 -2.45
CA ALA A 651 12.98 1.64 -3.87
C ALA A 651 12.41 0.28 -4.31
N LYS A 652 12.43 -0.71 -3.40
CA LYS A 652 11.85 -2.05 -3.59
C LYS A 652 10.35 -2.13 -3.29
N GLN A 653 9.68 -0.98 -3.11
CA GLN A 653 8.24 -0.90 -2.85
C GLN A 653 7.78 -1.63 -1.58
N LEU A 654 8.66 -1.78 -0.58
CA LEU A 654 8.38 -2.51 0.66
C LEU A 654 7.68 -1.66 1.73
N ILE A 655 7.69 -0.34 1.58
CA ILE A 655 7.17 0.57 2.59
C ILE A 655 5.66 0.68 2.50
N GLN A 656 4.97 0.33 3.59
CA GLN A 656 3.53 0.54 3.73
C GLN A 656 3.23 2.04 3.79
N GLN A 657 2.28 2.50 2.97
CA GLN A 657 1.83 3.89 2.99
C GLN A 657 1.11 4.22 4.29
N GLY A 658 1.38 5.39 4.86
CA GLY A 658 0.77 5.82 6.13
C GLY A 658 1.17 4.98 7.34
N ALA A 659 2.30 4.28 7.30
CA ALA A 659 2.82 3.56 8.45
C ALA A 659 3.32 4.54 9.53
N PRO A 660 2.95 4.35 10.82
CA PRO A 660 3.54 5.13 11.90
C PRO A 660 5.05 4.85 12.02
N PHE A 661 5.80 5.85 12.46
CA PHE A 661 7.23 5.73 12.65
C PHE A 661 7.73 6.54 13.84
N ALA A 662 8.77 6.00 14.47
CA ALA A 662 9.43 6.60 15.63
C ALA A 662 10.92 6.26 15.61
N GLY A 663 11.73 6.96 16.37
CA GLY A 663 13.13 6.60 16.51
C GLY A 663 13.63 6.88 17.91
N HIS A 664 14.40 5.97 18.48
CA HIS A 664 14.89 6.12 19.85
C HIS A 664 16.09 7.07 19.89
N SER A 665 15.95 8.21 20.59
CA SER A 665 17.02 9.20 20.74
C SER A 665 17.57 9.68 19.39
N LEU A 666 18.79 9.26 19.00
CA LEU A 666 19.40 9.55 17.70
C LEU A 666 18.53 9.07 16.54
N GLY A 667 17.89 7.90 16.69
CA GLY A 667 17.07 7.31 15.66
C GLY A 667 15.91 8.20 15.24
N GLU A 668 15.50 9.18 16.06
CA GLU A 668 14.47 10.15 15.69
C GLU A 668 14.87 10.97 14.44
N TYR A 669 16.15 11.35 14.36
CA TYR A 669 16.69 12.03 13.17
C TYR A 669 16.76 11.07 11.98
N GLY A 670 17.07 9.79 12.21
CA GLY A 670 17.07 8.75 11.18
C GLY A 670 15.67 8.55 10.59
N ALA A 671 14.69 8.39 11.47
CA ALA A 671 13.27 8.29 11.18
C ALA A 671 12.73 9.49 10.40
N LEU A 672 12.97 10.71 10.89
CA LEU A 672 12.55 11.94 10.22
C LEU A 672 13.25 12.10 8.86
N SER A 673 14.54 11.74 8.74
CA SER A 673 15.27 11.85 7.48
C SER A 673 14.78 10.84 6.45
N ALA A 674 14.58 9.59 6.87
CA ALA A 674 14.18 8.48 6.01
C ALA A 674 12.72 8.57 5.58
N VAL A 675 11.82 8.78 6.54
CA VAL A 675 10.37 8.80 6.31
C VAL A 675 9.90 10.22 6.04
N GLY A 676 10.17 11.16 6.93
CA GLY A 676 9.74 12.57 6.83
C GLY A 676 10.42 13.37 5.72
N LYS A 677 11.66 13.01 5.33
CA LYS A 677 12.52 13.74 4.38
C LYS A 677 12.68 15.23 4.72
N PHE A 678 12.83 15.54 6.02
CA PHE A 678 12.85 16.93 6.51
C PHE A 678 14.11 17.72 6.15
N VAL A 679 15.22 17.03 5.81
CA VAL A 679 16.49 17.62 5.40
C VAL A 679 17.16 16.75 4.32
N PRO A 680 18.05 17.32 3.48
CA PRO A 680 18.85 16.55 2.54
C PRO A 680 19.94 15.73 3.25
N VAL A 681 20.48 14.72 2.55
CA VAL A 681 21.47 13.76 3.07
C VAL A 681 22.68 14.46 3.72
N GLU A 682 23.17 15.51 3.09
CA GLU A 682 24.32 16.30 3.56
C GLU A 682 24.05 16.96 4.91
N SER A 683 22.81 17.41 5.13
CA SER A 683 22.40 18.00 6.41
C SER A 683 22.19 16.96 7.49
N VAL A 684 21.78 15.73 7.15
CA VAL A 684 21.64 14.63 8.12
C VAL A 684 22.96 14.34 8.82
N VAL A 685 24.04 14.20 8.05
CA VAL A 685 25.36 13.89 8.60
C VAL A 685 25.95 15.06 9.38
N GLU A 686 25.68 16.29 8.96
CA GLU A 686 26.08 17.48 9.70
C GLU A 686 25.36 17.60 11.04
N ILE A 687 24.06 17.31 11.08
CA ILE A 687 23.28 17.27 12.31
C ILE A 687 23.84 16.21 13.25
N GLY A 688 24.08 14.98 12.76
CA GLY A 688 24.68 13.92 13.57
C GLY A 688 26.06 14.29 14.10
N PHE A 689 26.93 14.86 13.25
CA PHE A 689 28.28 15.28 13.62
C PHE A 689 28.25 16.41 14.67
N TYR A 690 27.49 17.47 14.41
CA TYR A 690 27.40 18.63 15.31
C TYR A 690 26.72 18.27 16.64
N ARG A 691 25.67 17.45 16.63
CA ARG A 691 25.02 16.92 17.84
C ARG A 691 26.02 16.12 18.68
N GLY A 692 26.75 15.20 18.06
CA GLY A 692 27.74 14.40 18.76
C GLY A 692 28.89 15.23 19.35
N MET A 693 29.36 16.25 18.62
CA MET A 693 30.38 17.19 19.13
C MET A 693 29.88 18.03 20.30
N THR A 694 28.68 18.60 20.19
CA THR A 694 28.09 19.44 21.24
C THR A 694 27.95 18.67 22.55
N MET A 695 27.54 17.40 22.46
CA MET A 695 27.44 16.51 23.61
C MET A 695 28.80 16.21 24.25
N GLN A 696 29.85 16.01 23.44
CA GLN A 696 31.16 15.66 23.94
C GLN A 696 31.83 16.79 24.74
N VAL A 697 31.61 18.04 24.30
CA VAL A 697 32.22 19.26 24.87
C VAL A 697 31.40 19.84 26.02
N ALA A 698 30.13 19.46 26.15
CA ALA A 698 29.26 19.94 27.24
C ALA A 698 29.71 19.49 28.64
N VAL A 699 30.61 18.50 28.74
CA VAL A 699 31.05 17.92 30.00
C VAL A 699 32.51 18.25 30.26
N GLU A 700 32.81 18.70 31.47
CA GLU A 700 34.19 18.91 31.92
C GLU A 700 34.92 17.57 32.04
N ARG A 701 36.16 17.54 31.56
CA ARG A 701 36.99 16.34 31.50
C ARG A 701 38.32 16.56 32.21
N ASP A 702 38.82 15.52 32.86
CA ASP A 702 40.13 15.52 33.52
C ASP A 702 41.30 15.42 32.53
N GLU A 703 42.54 15.45 33.04
CA GLU A 703 43.76 15.33 32.22
C GLU A 703 43.85 14.01 31.43
N GLN A 704 43.11 12.97 31.85
CA GLN A 704 42.99 11.70 31.12
C GLN A 704 41.75 11.66 30.21
N ASN A 705 41.10 12.81 29.98
CA ASN A 705 39.92 12.99 29.14
C ASN A 705 38.66 12.24 29.64
N ARG A 706 38.57 11.96 30.94
CA ARG A 706 37.45 11.26 31.59
C ARG A 706 36.47 12.27 32.21
N SER A 707 35.19 11.91 32.21
CA SER A 707 34.10 12.71 32.80
C SER A 707 33.62 12.12 34.13
N GLN A 708 33.08 12.96 35.00
CA GLN A 708 32.44 12.56 36.27
C GLN A 708 30.97 12.15 36.13
N TYR A 709 30.50 11.97 34.89
CA TYR A 709 29.12 11.57 34.57
C TYR A 709 29.07 10.21 33.88
N GLY A 710 27.89 9.59 33.91
CA GLY A 710 27.63 8.35 33.20
C GLY A 710 26.15 8.01 33.14
N MET A 711 25.88 6.74 32.79
CA MET A 711 24.53 6.19 32.71
C MET A 711 24.51 4.74 33.19
N VAL A 712 23.40 4.33 33.81
CA VAL A 712 23.12 2.94 34.19
C VAL A 712 21.76 2.50 33.67
N ALA A 713 21.68 1.29 33.13
CA ALA A 713 20.40 0.63 32.88
C ALA A 713 19.88 0.04 34.19
N ALA A 714 18.70 0.47 34.63
CA ALA A 714 18.02 0.01 35.83
C ALA A 714 16.87 -0.96 35.48
N ASN A 715 16.76 -2.04 36.23
CA ASN A 715 15.66 -3.02 36.14
C ASN A 715 14.90 -3.11 37.48
N PRO A 716 13.75 -2.41 37.61
CA PRO A 716 12.92 -2.41 38.80
C PRO A 716 12.54 -3.82 39.29
N ALA A 717 12.19 -4.73 38.38
CA ALA A 717 11.79 -6.10 38.73
C ALA A 717 12.90 -6.90 39.44
N ARG A 718 14.17 -6.53 39.28
CA ARG A 718 15.30 -7.16 39.99
C ARG A 718 15.50 -6.66 41.42
N VAL A 719 14.84 -5.56 41.81
CA VAL A 719 14.91 -5.00 43.16
C VAL A 719 14.02 -5.79 44.13
N GLY A 720 12.81 -6.18 43.73
CA GLY A 720 11.92 -6.98 44.57
C GLY A 720 10.47 -6.99 44.09
N GLY A 721 9.66 -7.89 44.63
CA GLY A 721 8.23 -7.99 44.29
C GLY A 721 7.49 -6.69 44.63
N GLY A 722 6.79 -6.11 43.66
CA GLY A 722 6.04 -4.87 43.83
C GLY A 722 6.85 -3.58 43.68
N PHE A 723 8.14 -3.64 43.34
CA PHE A 723 8.93 -2.45 42.99
C PHE A 723 8.67 -2.09 41.51
N ASN A 724 7.93 -1.01 41.27
CA ASN A 724 7.46 -0.57 39.95
C ASN A 724 8.16 0.73 39.49
N GLU A 725 7.74 1.28 38.35
CA GLU A 725 8.22 2.55 37.79
C GLU A 725 8.16 3.71 38.80
N GLU A 726 7.02 3.88 39.47
CA GLU A 726 6.80 4.95 40.46
C GLU A 726 7.79 4.85 41.62
N ALA A 727 8.06 3.63 42.10
CA ALA A 727 9.05 3.40 43.15
C ALA A 727 10.47 3.74 42.69
N LEU A 728 10.85 3.39 41.46
CA LEU A 728 12.15 3.79 40.90
C LEU A 728 12.27 5.30 40.79
N LYS A 729 11.23 5.96 40.25
CA LYS A 729 11.16 7.43 40.14
C LYS A 729 11.32 8.09 41.51
N TYR A 730 10.57 7.61 42.50
CA TYR A 730 10.66 8.13 43.87
C TYR A 730 12.06 7.99 44.49
N VAL A 731 12.74 6.86 44.28
CA VAL A 731 14.11 6.65 44.77
C VAL A 731 15.10 7.58 44.08
N VAL A 732 15.03 7.69 42.75
CA VAL A 732 15.90 8.60 41.98
C VAL A 732 15.68 10.04 42.42
N ASP A 733 14.43 10.48 42.53
CA ASP A 733 14.07 11.82 42.98
C ASP A 733 14.53 12.06 44.42
N SER A 734 14.41 11.08 45.32
CA SER A 734 14.86 11.19 46.71
C SER A 734 16.38 11.38 46.80
N ILE A 735 17.15 10.61 46.03
CA ILE A 735 18.63 10.76 45.97
C ILE A 735 18.99 12.15 45.44
N ARG A 736 18.34 12.58 44.36
CA ARG A 736 18.55 13.90 43.75
C ARG A 736 18.28 15.04 44.74
N HIS A 737 17.13 15.02 45.43
CA HIS A 737 16.77 16.06 46.39
C HIS A 737 17.69 16.09 47.61
N HIS A 738 18.08 14.91 48.11
CA HIS A 738 18.94 14.80 49.29
C HIS A 738 20.37 15.30 49.01
N THR A 739 20.92 14.98 47.84
CA THR A 739 22.32 15.29 47.50
C THR A 739 22.50 16.58 46.71
N LYS A 740 21.43 17.13 46.13
CA LYS A 740 21.43 18.28 45.21
C LYS A 740 22.31 18.11 43.96
N GLY A 741 22.68 16.88 43.60
CA GLY A 741 23.44 16.57 42.38
C GLY A 741 22.56 16.04 41.25
N LEU A 742 23.16 15.82 40.08
CA LEU A 742 22.46 15.36 38.88
C LEU A 742 22.20 13.84 38.93
N LEU A 743 20.93 13.45 38.95
CA LEU A 743 20.47 12.07 38.76
C LEU A 743 19.03 12.08 38.21
N GLU A 744 18.82 11.56 37.01
CA GLU A 744 17.53 11.61 36.32
C GLU A 744 17.26 10.32 35.52
N ILE A 745 16.00 9.88 35.48
CA ILE A 745 15.57 8.83 34.55
C ILE A 745 15.41 9.49 33.18
N VAL A 746 16.18 9.01 32.21
CA VAL A 746 16.28 9.63 30.89
C VAL A 746 15.74 8.77 29.75
N ASN A 747 15.61 7.46 29.98
CA ASN A 747 14.92 6.57 29.05
C ASN A 747 13.92 5.68 29.77
N TYR A 748 12.67 5.75 29.32
CA TYR A 748 11.56 4.89 29.71
C TYR A 748 11.37 3.84 28.61
N ASN A 749 12.14 2.75 28.65
CA ASN A 749 12.22 1.79 27.52
C ASN A 749 11.16 0.70 27.62
N VAL A 750 11.08 0.00 28.75
CA VAL A 750 10.13 -1.10 28.98
C VAL A 750 9.58 -1.00 30.39
N GLU A 751 8.26 -0.91 30.49
CA GLU A 751 7.56 -0.72 31.75
C GLU A 751 7.98 -1.78 32.79
N ASN A 752 8.38 -1.31 33.98
CA ASN A 752 8.84 -2.12 35.12
C ASN A 752 10.06 -3.02 34.86
N TRP A 753 10.72 -2.91 33.69
CA TRP A 753 11.79 -3.80 33.29
C TRP A 753 13.08 -3.09 32.89
N GLN A 754 13.00 -2.04 32.08
CA GLN A 754 14.19 -1.37 31.55
C GLN A 754 14.01 0.14 31.55
N TYR A 755 14.81 0.79 32.37
CA TYR A 755 14.97 2.24 32.44
C TYR A 755 16.45 2.58 32.30
N VAL A 756 16.76 3.79 31.85
CA VAL A 756 18.13 4.30 31.90
C VAL A 756 18.16 5.53 32.78
N VAL A 757 19.04 5.51 33.78
CA VAL A 757 19.28 6.62 34.70
C VAL A 757 20.63 7.23 34.37
N SER A 758 20.66 8.56 34.28
CA SER A 758 21.83 9.34 33.95
C SER A 758 22.16 10.33 35.05
N GLY A 759 23.44 10.59 35.29
CA GLY A 759 23.86 11.49 36.35
C GLY A 759 25.35 11.44 36.65
N GLU A 760 25.71 12.01 37.79
CA GLU A 760 27.08 11.93 38.34
C GLU A 760 27.43 10.48 38.70
N LEU A 761 28.67 10.05 38.43
CA LEU A 761 29.15 8.70 38.73
C LEU A 761 28.94 8.36 40.21
N ARG A 762 29.21 9.32 41.09
CA ARG A 762 28.95 9.24 42.53
C ARG A 762 27.49 8.84 42.83
N LEU A 763 26.52 9.57 42.28
CA LEU A 763 25.10 9.34 42.55
C LEU A 763 24.56 8.09 41.87
N LEU A 764 25.11 7.70 40.71
CA LEU A 764 24.78 6.44 40.06
C LEU A 764 25.26 5.23 40.89
N SER A 765 26.40 5.35 41.57
CA SER A 765 26.86 4.34 42.52
C SER A 765 25.95 4.28 43.75
N VAL A 766 25.57 5.43 44.31
CA VAL A 766 24.59 5.52 45.40
C VAL A 766 23.27 4.84 45.01
N LEU A 767 22.74 5.10 43.81
CA LEU A 767 21.54 4.44 43.31
C LEU A 767 21.71 2.92 43.27
N GLY A 768 22.82 2.42 42.72
CA GLY A 768 23.12 0.99 42.68
C GLY A 768 23.14 0.35 44.06
N ASP A 769 23.74 1.02 45.04
CA ASP A 769 23.84 0.57 46.43
C ASP A 769 22.47 0.61 47.14
N VAL A 770 21.70 1.69 46.99
CA VAL A 770 20.35 1.83 47.57
C VAL A 770 19.44 0.72 47.04
N LEU A 771 19.40 0.49 45.72
CA LEU A 771 18.58 -0.56 45.13
C LEU A 771 19.02 -1.96 45.57
N SER A 772 20.33 -2.17 45.74
CA SER A 772 20.86 -3.42 46.27
C SER A 772 20.51 -3.61 47.74
N PHE A 773 20.51 -2.54 48.55
CA PHE A 773 20.09 -2.58 49.95
C PHE A 773 18.61 -2.92 50.09
N LEU A 774 17.73 -2.27 49.32
CA LEU A 774 16.30 -2.56 49.31
C LEU A 774 16.02 -4.02 48.93
N ASN A 775 16.78 -4.57 47.96
CA ASN A 775 16.69 -5.97 47.59
C ASN A 775 17.14 -6.91 48.73
N MET A 776 18.30 -6.65 49.34
CA MET A 776 18.85 -7.49 50.41
C MET A 776 17.95 -7.52 51.64
N GLN A 777 17.40 -6.38 52.03
CA GLN A 777 16.50 -6.25 53.17
C GLN A 777 15.05 -6.67 52.86
N LYS A 778 14.75 -7.04 51.61
CA LYS A 778 13.40 -7.39 51.13
C LYS A 778 12.35 -6.31 51.46
N ILE A 779 12.76 -5.05 51.37
CA ILE A 779 11.91 -3.90 51.68
C ILE A 779 10.96 -3.68 50.50
N HIS A 780 9.66 -3.87 50.73
CA HIS A 780 8.62 -3.62 49.74
C HIS A 780 8.19 -2.15 49.80
N LEU A 781 8.90 -1.28 49.10
CA LEU A 781 8.67 0.17 49.15
C LEU A 781 7.22 0.55 48.81
N SER A 782 6.61 -0.13 47.83
CA SER A 782 5.21 0.06 47.45
C SER A 782 4.20 -0.30 48.54
N LYS A 783 4.50 -1.30 49.39
CA LYS A 783 3.67 -1.61 50.57
C LYS A 783 3.89 -0.60 51.70
N LEU A 784 5.15 -0.24 51.93
CA LEU A 784 5.53 0.75 52.94
C LEU A 784 4.88 2.12 52.69
N ILE A 785 4.79 2.55 51.43
CA ILE A 785 4.10 3.79 51.04
C ILE A 785 2.60 3.75 51.39
N LEU A 786 1.97 2.57 51.38
CA LEU A 786 0.54 2.41 51.71
C LEU A 786 0.27 2.21 53.20
N GLU A 787 1.19 1.58 53.93
CA GLU A 787 1.01 1.16 55.32
C GLU A 787 1.60 2.14 56.35
N VAL A 788 2.54 3.00 55.93
CA VAL A 788 3.30 3.90 56.82
C VAL A 788 3.13 5.36 56.35
N PRO A 789 3.02 6.35 57.26
CA PRO A 789 2.99 7.76 56.87
C PRO A 789 4.20 8.15 56.01
N MET A 790 3.97 8.92 54.94
CA MET A 790 5.00 9.31 53.97
C MET A 790 6.25 9.94 54.62
N GLU A 791 6.07 10.74 55.67
CA GLU A 791 7.16 11.38 56.42
C GLU A 791 8.14 10.35 57.01
N GLN A 792 7.63 9.25 57.57
CA GLN A 792 8.48 8.18 58.12
C GLN A 792 9.15 7.34 57.04
N VAL A 793 8.51 7.19 55.88
CA VAL A 793 9.12 6.53 54.71
C VAL A 793 10.26 7.38 54.16
N GLN A 794 10.09 8.70 54.13
CA GLN A 794 11.14 9.66 53.74
C GLN A 794 12.33 9.62 54.69
N GLU A 795 12.10 9.64 56.02
CA GLU A 795 13.19 9.56 57.01
C GLU A 795 14.02 8.28 56.85
N LYS A 796 13.36 7.12 56.75
CA LYS A 796 14.05 5.83 56.55
C LYS A 796 14.83 5.79 55.25
N LEU A 797 14.25 6.27 54.15
CA LEU A 797 14.93 6.30 52.86
C LEU A 797 16.11 7.29 52.88
N ALA A 798 15.95 8.44 53.53
CA ALA A 798 17.02 9.42 53.71
C ALA A 798 18.19 8.84 54.52
N GLU A 799 17.92 8.08 55.59
CA GLU A 799 18.97 7.39 56.35
C GLU A 799 19.75 6.39 55.48
N ILE A 800 19.05 5.58 54.66
CA ILE A 800 19.68 4.65 53.72
C ILE A 800 20.54 5.42 52.71
N ILE A 801 20.01 6.52 52.15
CA ILE A 801 20.72 7.36 51.18
C ILE A 801 21.98 7.95 51.83
N SER A 802 21.90 8.54 53.02
CA SER A 802 23.05 9.12 53.73
C SER A 802 24.18 8.10 53.92
N ASN A 803 23.85 6.88 54.35
CA ASN A 803 24.82 5.81 54.53
C ASN A 803 25.50 5.40 53.20
N CYS A 804 24.71 5.30 52.12
CA CYS A 804 25.24 5.01 50.79
C CYS A 804 26.10 6.16 50.23
N VAL A 805 25.73 7.41 50.52
CA VAL A 805 26.48 8.61 50.14
C VAL A 805 27.84 8.64 50.84
N GLU A 806 27.90 8.43 52.16
CA GLU A 806 29.17 8.38 52.91
C GLU A 806 30.11 7.29 52.38
N LYS A 807 29.56 6.15 51.97
CA LYS A 807 30.33 5.07 51.34
C LYS A 807 30.88 5.52 49.98
N ALA A 808 30.05 6.11 49.14
CA ALA A 808 30.47 6.62 47.84
C ALA A 808 31.55 7.70 47.96
N ASP A 809 31.45 8.58 48.96
CA ASP A 809 32.46 9.62 49.24
C ASP A 809 33.82 9.00 49.62
N LYS A 810 33.82 7.98 50.47
CA LYS A 810 35.05 7.22 50.80
C LYS A 810 35.65 6.53 49.59
N ASP A 811 34.82 5.95 48.71
CA ASP A 811 35.29 5.29 47.49
C ASP A 811 35.93 6.31 46.53
N VAL A 812 35.36 7.52 46.40
CA VAL A 812 35.95 8.62 45.62
C VAL A 812 37.27 9.09 46.22
N GLU A 813 37.35 9.25 47.55
CA GLU A 813 38.58 9.66 48.24
C GLU A 813 39.73 8.64 48.09
N GLN A 814 39.42 7.35 48.06
CA GLN A 814 40.42 6.28 47.94
C GLN A 814 40.88 6.04 46.49
N GLU A 815 39.95 5.98 45.54
CA GLU A 815 40.23 5.60 44.15
C GLU A 815 40.52 6.82 43.25
N GLY A 816 40.18 8.03 43.69
CA GLY A 816 40.34 9.30 42.96
C GLY A 816 39.36 9.47 41.79
N PHE A 817 39.10 8.42 41.02
CA PHE A 817 38.10 8.37 39.95
C PHE A 817 37.19 7.16 40.13
N LEU A 818 35.88 7.41 40.31
CA LEU A 818 34.93 6.36 40.59
C LEU A 818 34.62 5.53 39.33
N LYS A 819 34.86 4.22 39.39
CA LYS A 819 34.43 3.29 38.34
C LYS A 819 33.15 2.57 38.74
N LEU A 820 32.06 2.81 38.00
CA LEU A 820 30.78 2.16 38.25
C LEU A 820 30.89 0.63 38.16
N LYS A 821 30.33 -0.05 39.18
CA LYS A 821 30.26 -1.51 39.27
C LYS A 821 28.82 -1.97 39.01
N PRO A 822 28.59 -3.13 38.37
CA PRO A 822 27.25 -3.68 38.24
C PRO A 822 26.63 -3.95 39.62
N GLY A 823 25.42 -3.43 39.83
CA GLY A 823 24.61 -3.70 41.01
C GLY A 823 23.62 -4.83 40.77
N LYS A 824 22.75 -5.11 41.76
CA LYS A 824 21.72 -6.14 41.62
C LYS A 824 20.70 -5.81 40.53
N ALA A 825 20.31 -4.55 40.47
CA ALA A 825 19.29 -4.01 39.58
C ALA A 825 19.83 -2.96 38.59
N THR A 826 21.12 -2.64 38.64
CA THR A 826 21.74 -1.60 37.79
C THR A 826 22.92 -2.17 37.00
N ILE A 827 23.00 -1.83 35.72
CA ILE A 827 24.08 -2.21 34.81
C ILE A 827 24.68 -0.94 34.20
N PRO A 828 25.94 -0.58 34.50
CA PRO A 828 26.59 0.57 33.89
C PRO A 828 26.68 0.43 32.37
N LEU A 829 26.43 1.52 31.65
CA LEU A 829 26.57 1.57 30.19
C LEU A 829 28.03 1.93 29.84
N PRO A 830 28.84 0.98 29.34
CA PRO A 830 30.25 1.22 29.11
C PRO A 830 30.46 2.21 27.96
N GLY A 831 31.42 3.13 28.14
CA GLY A 831 31.81 4.09 27.09
C GLY A 831 30.87 5.30 26.94
N ILE A 832 29.82 5.41 27.76
CA ILE A 832 28.96 6.59 27.83
C ILE A 832 29.30 7.39 29.07
N ASP A 833 29.89 8.56 28.85
CA ASP A 833 30.38 9.46 29.90
C ASP A 833 29.76 10.87 29.82
N VAL A 834 28.64 10.99 29.10
CA VAL A 834 27.85 12.23 28.96
C VAL A 834 26.42 11.94 29.41
N PRO A 835 25.79 12.82 30.22
CA PRO A 835 24.48 12.55 30.75
C PRO A 835 23.35 12.90 29.76
N PHE A 836 23.17 12.09 28.72
CA PHE A 836 22.22 12.35 27.63
C PHE A 836 20.78 12.49 28.10
N HIS A 837 20.02 13.37 27.44
CA HIS A 837 18.60 13.68 27.72
C HIS A 837 18.29 14.22 29.12
N SER A 838 19.31 14.44 29.95
CA SER A 838 19.13 15.08 31.25
C SER A 838 19.07 16.60 31.11
N THR A 839 18.55 17.25 32.16
CA THR A 839 18.50 18.71 32.27
C THR A 839 19.88 19.38 32.24
N PHE A 840 20.96 18.63 32.45
CA PHE A 840 22.33 19.12 32.35
C PHE A 840 22.67 19.70 30.96
N LEU A 841 22.11 19.12 29.89
CA LEU A 841 22.39 19.57 28.53
C LEU A 841 21.46 20.69 28.04
N LEU A 842 20.54 21.16 28.87
CA LEU A 842 19.56 22.19 28.51
C LEU A 842 20.22 23.50 28.00
N PRO A 843 21.34 24.00 28.56
CA PRO A 843 22.05 25.15 28.02
C PRO A 843 22.48 24.99 26.54
N GLY A 844 22.81 23.77 26.12
CA GLY A 844 23.24 23.46 24.75
C GLY A 844 22.11 23.48 23.71
N VAL A 845 20.84 23.55 24.13
CA VAL A 845 19.68 23.53 23.23
C VAL A 845 19.61 24.80 22.37
N GLY A 846 19.99 25.96 22.90
CA GLY A 846 19.97 27.24 22.18
C GLY A 846 20.80 27.22 20.88
N PRO A 847 22.11 26.93 20.96
CA PRO A 847 22.98 26.76 19.79
C PRO A 847 22.49 25.69 18.83
N PHE A 848 22.08 24.53 19.36
CA PHE A 848 21.64 23.42 18.53
C PHE A 848 20.37 23.75 17.74
N ARG A 849 19.41 24.45 18.36
CA ARG A 849 18.24 25.00 17.70
C ARG A 849 18.63 25.94 16.55
N ASN A 850 19.53 26.88 16.80
CA ASN A 850 20.02 27.81 15.77
C ASN A 850 20.72 27.08 14.62
N PHE A 851 21.44 25.99 14.93
CA PHE A 851 22.05 25.12 13.94
C PHE A 851 20.99 24.42 13.09
N LEU A 852 19.98 23.79 13.70
CA LEU A 852 18.85 23.15 12.99
C LEU A 852 18.13 24.14 12.08
N MET A 853 17.86 25.36 12.57
CA MET A 853 17.20 26.41 11.79
C MET A 853 17.97 26.81 10.52
N ARG A 854 19.31 26.68 10.52
CA ARG A 854 20.15 26.96 9.33
C ARG A 854 20.20 25.80 8.35
N LYS A 855 19.87 24.58 8.80
CA LYS A 855 19.90 23.35 7.97
C LYS A 855 18.53 22.97 7.43
N MET A 856 17.47 23.32 8.14
CA MET A 856 16.09 23.06 7.74
C MET A 856 15.50 24.23 6.96
N ASN A 857 14.93 23.95 5.79
CA ASN A 857 14.07 24.90 5.09
C ASN A 857 12.61 24.53 5.33
N ILE A 858 11.76 25.55 5.52
CA ILE A 858 10.32 25.34 5.70
C ILE A 858 9.74 24.57 4.50
N SER A 859 10.20 24.89 3.28
CA SER A 859 9.76 24.25 2.03
C SER A 859 10.11 22.77 1.90
N ASP A 860 10.96 22.23 2.77
CA ASP A 860 11.34 20.81 2.75
C ASP A 860 10.40 19.94 3.57
N ILE A 861 9.59 20.54 4.45
CA ILE A 861 8.72 19.81 5.38
C ILE A 861 7.44 19.38 4.68
N ASP A 862 7.21 18.07 4.64
CA ASP A 862 5.96 17.48 4.19
C ASP A 862 5.07 17.10 5.39
N VAL A 863 4.11 17.96 5.72
CA VAL A 863 3.19 17.76 6.85
C VAL A 863 2.39 16.46 6.69
N SER A 864 2.05 16.07 5.46
CA SER A 864 1.25 14.87 5.20
C SER A 864 1.97 13.58 5.59
N ARG A 865 3.30 13.62 5.64
CA ARG A 865 4.15 12.48 6.06
C ARG A 865 4.37 12.42 7.56
N LEU A 866 4.14 13.53 8.27
CA LEU A 866 4.40 13.63 9.71
C LEU A 866 3.11 13.45 10.52
N ARG A 867 2.06 14.16 10.11
CA ARG A 867 0.81 14.22 10.85
C ARG A 867 0.22 12.83 11.03
N SER A 868 -0.08 12.47 12.29
CA SER A 868 -0.62 11.17 12.69
C SER A 868 0.31 9.96 12.53
N TYR A 869 1.51 10.12 11.94
CA TYR A 869 2.43 9.03 11.66
C TYR A 869 3.72 9.11 12.47
N TYR A 870 4.33 10.30 12.57
CA TYR A 870 5.53 10.52 13.37
C TYR A 870 5.20 10.52 14.85
N ILE A 871 5.96 9.79 15.66
CA ILE A 871 5.83 9.77 17.12
C ILE A 871 7.15 10.29 17.73
N PRO A 872 7.20 11.54 18.24
CA PRO A 872 8.40 12.09 18.88
C PRO A 872 8.69 11.43 20.23
N ASN A 873 9.96 11.39 20.63
CA ASN A 873 10.34 10.94 21.97
C ASN A 873 9.84 11.90 23.07
N LEU A 874 9.68 13.19 22.75
CA LEU A 874 9.32 14.22 23.74
C LEU A 874 7.89 14.04 24.27
N THR A 875 6.92 13.81 23.38
CA THR A 875 5.48 13.72 23.72
C THR A 875 4.93 12.30 23.70
N ALA A 876 5.63 11.36 23.04
CA ALA A 876 5.21 9.97 22.89
C ALA A 876 3.79 9.78 22.31
N ARG A 877 3.29 10.76 21.55
CA ARG A 877 2.01 10.67 20.83
C ARG A 877 2.16 11.03 19.35
N PRO A 878 1.24 10.56 18.48
CA PRO A 878 1.25 10.91 17.07
C PRO A 878 1.27 12.43 16.86
N PHE A 879 2.25 12.90 16.09
CA PHE A 879 2.49 14.30 15.76
C PHE A 879 1.24 14.94 15.16
N ASP A 880 0.86 16.10 15.65
CA ASP A 880 -0.31 16.82 15.14
C ASP A 880 -0.11 18.33 15.22
N ILE A 881 -0.85 19.07 14.39
CA ILE A 881 -0.82 20.53 14.33
C ILE A 881 -2.13 21.04 14.91
N THR A 882 -2.26 20.90 16.22
CA THR A 882 -3.42 21.35 17.00
C THR A 882 -2.96 22.17 18.19
N LYS A 883 -3.80 23.10 18.65
CA LYS A 883 -3.46 23.95 19.80
C LYS A 883 -3.09 23.14 21.04
N ASP A 884 -3.77 22.02 21.25
CA ASP A 884 -3.53 21.09 22.35
C ASP A 884 -2.14 20.42 22.26
N TYR A 885 -1.68 20.10 21.04
CA TYR A 885 -0.30 19.63 20.79
C TYR A 885 0.74 20.67 21.13
N PHE A 886 0.54 21.91 20.71
CA PHE A 886 1.45 23.00 21.06
C PHE A 886 1.45 23.26 22.57
N GLN A 887 0.31 23.14 23.25
CA GLN A 887 0.22 23.33 24.69
C GLN A 887 1.03 22.27 25.44
N GLU A 888 0.89 21.00 25.08
CA GLU A 888 1.66 19.90 25.68
C GLU A 888 3.17 20.07 25.48
N VAL A 889 3.61 20.42 24.26
CA VAL A 889 5.03 20.71 23.99
C VAL A 889 5.51 21.91 24.81
N PHE A 890 4.68 22.95 24.96
CA PHE A 890 5.02 24.10 25.80
C PHE A 890 5.15 23.71 27.27
N ASP A 891 4.24 22.89 27.80
CA ASP A 891 4.26 22.47 29.20
C ASP A 891 5.55 21.68 29.53
N LEU A 892 6.03 20.88 28.58
CA LEU A 892 7.28 20.11 28.70
C LEU A 892 8.56 20.93 28.48
N THR A 893 8.56 21.90 27.55
CA THR A 893 9.79 22.59 27.11
C THR A 893 9.94 24.02 27.61
N GLN A 894 8.82 24.66 27.98
CA GLN A 894 8.72 26.09 28.27
C GLN A 894 9.28 26.97 27.12
N SER A 895 9.22 26.50 25.88
CA SER A 895 9.77 27.21 24.71
C SER A 895 9.05 28.54 24.45
N THR A 896 9.83 29.62 24.32
CA THR A 896 9.32 30.96 24.00
C THR A 896 8.72 31.04 22.59
N ARG A 897 9.18 30.20 21.66
CA ARG A 897 8.69 30.14 20.27
C ARG A 897 7.33 29.44 20.21
N VAL A 898 7.18 28.34 20.93
CA VAL A 898 5.89 27.64 21.10
C VAL A 898 4.89 28.55 21.83
N SER A 899 5.32 29.23 22.90
CA SER A 899 4.49 30.22 23.62
C SER A 899 4.00 31.36 22.71
N LYS A 900 4.84 31.84 21.79
CA LYS A 900 4.43 32.86 20.81
C LYS A 900 3.35 32.33 19.87
N VAL A 901 3.50 31.10 19.37
CA VAL A 901 2.48 30.46 18.52
C VAL A 901 1.15 30.29 19.27
N LEU A 902 1.18 29.84 20.53
CA LEU A 902 -0.03 29.67 21.34
C LEU A 902 -0.78 30.98 21.58
N ARG A 903 -0.05 32.08 21.78
CA ARG A 903 -0.63 33.43 21.94
C ARG A 903 -1.24 33.96 20.64
N ASP A 904 -0.58 33.70 19.52
CA ASP A 904 -0.99 34.19 18.19
C ASP A 904 -1.89 33.17 17.44
N TRP A 905 -2.40 32.14 18.12
CA TRP A 905 -3.14 31.03 17.51
C TRP A 905 -4.46 31.49 16.88
N ASP A 906 -4.71 31.07 15.64
CA ASP A 906 -5.88 31.42 14.84
C ASP A 906 -6.35 30.20 14.04
N ASP A 907 -7.53 29.69 14.37
CA ASP A 907 -8.06 28.44 13.81
C ASP A 907 -8.34 28.53 12.30
N GLU A 908 -8.56 29.72 11.74
CA GLU A 908 -8.75 29.87 10.29
C GLU A 908 -7.41 29.88 9.55
N LYS A 909 -6.36 30.50 10.12
CA LYS A 909 -5.02 30.51 9.50
C LYS A 909 -4.39 29.13 9.47
N VAL A 910 -4.58 28.33 10.53
CA VAL A 910 -4.04 26.97 10.67
C VAL A 910 -4.59 26.01 9.61
N LYS A 911 -5.72 26.32 8.97
CA LYS A 911 -6.24 25.52 7.85
C LYS A 911 -5.40 25.67 6.57
N SER A 912 -4.60 26.74 6.45
CA SER A 912 -3.77 26.95 5.25
C SER A 912 -2.55 26.03 5.23
N PRO A 913 -2.22 25.37 4.10
CA PRO A 913 -1.07 24.48 3.99
C PRO A 913 0.27 25.15 4.33
N SER A 914 0.45 26.41 3.94
CA SER A 914 1.66 27.18 4.26
C SER A 914 1.82 27.42 5.75
N GLU A 915 0.73 27.71 6.47
CA GLU A 915 0.79 27.89 7.92
C GLU A 915 1.01 26.55 8.62
N GLN A 916 0.38 25.46 8.17
CA GLN A 916 0.68 24.12 8.69
C GLN A 916 2.16 23.75 8.53
N GLN A 917 2.76 24.05 7.37
CA GLN A 917 4.17 23.80 7.13
C GLN A 917 5.06 24.65 8.06
N ARG A 918 4.72 25.93 8.27
CA ARG A 918 5.40 26.82 9.22
C ARG A 918 5.30 26.32 10.66
N LEU A 919 4.12 25.88 11.08
CA LEU A 919 3.87 25.36 12.42
C LEU A 919 4.60 24.03 12.64
N ALA A 920 4.60 23.14 11.65
CA ALA A 920 5.39 21.91 11.70
C ALA A 920 6.89 22.20 11.80
N TYR A 921 7.40 23.18 11.06
CA TYR A 921 8.79 23.63 11.19
C TYR A 921 9.13 24.05 12.61
N ILE A 922 8.23 24.81 13.26
CA ILE A 922 8.45 25.25 14.64
C ILE A 922 8.49 24.03 15.57
N LEU A 923 7.56 23.09 15.46
CA LEU A 923 7.53 21.88 16.30
C LEU A 923 8.69 20.90 16.05
N LEU A 924 9.28 20.86 14.85
CA LEU A 924 10.43 20.00 14.58
C LEU A 924 11.76 20.60 15.09
N VAL A 925 11.80 21.93 15.23
CA VAL A 925 12.98 22.66 15.70
C VAL A 925 12.99 22.78 17.22
N GLU A 926 11.82 22.87 17.85
CA GLU A 926 11.62 22.92 19.31
C GLU A 926 11.44 21.54 19.91
#